data_AF-A0A7C5KC74-F1
#
_entry.id   AF-A0A7C5KC74-F1
#
_cell.length_a   1.000
_cell.length_b   1.000
_cell.length_c   1.000
_cell.angle_alpha   90.00
_cell.angle_beta   90.00
_cell.angle_gamma   90.00
#
_symmetry.space_group_name_H-M   'P 1'
#
loop_
_entity.id
_entity.type
_entity.pdbx_description
1 polymer ?
#
loop_
_entity_poly.entity_id
_entity_poly.type
_entity_poly.pdbx_seq_one_letter_code
_entity_poly.pdbx_strand_id
1 'polypeptide(L)'
;MKKKLAAIFVVFLLWLSPLIVKPVSSQTSSRFVPAIVSTEWLATNINLPNLVVLDVRSGDAYNAGHIPGAINVPEGQWYANPPFGNATPWMEMPQTSQLFKTIGDAGITRDSIVVIVGSTSGPLAPVPFALYATAGITRVATALLYAGIKNVAILDGGYDKWVAEGRPTSTVPSTRAPVTYTGTVKSEMVVSKEYVKSRIGRSVIVDARDSIVYLAAVVGGAVVQEPWTARPGHIPTAVNLPTPWLWSITTDAGGQNALKVTYKSIDDLRTLAFDIIGSDISKEVIVYCGVGGYASTMYFVLSEVLGYTNVKIYDGSAQEWSHDMSLPMVPPGRTLPAIVSTTWLYNNLGLPNLVVLDVRSGDAYNAGHIPGAINVPEGQWYANPPFGNATPWMEMPQTSQLFKTIGDAGITNNSFVVVVGGTRGPLSPMPLALYSAAGITRVAITILYAGVPNVAVLDGGFDKWKLEGKPISKAPATPTPVTYSGAIKSGMIVSKQYVANKINKTVIVDARDPEVYLGFVKEPWCTRVGHIPSAKNLPTPWLWILTLNETTGNVVYSTYHEISLLRLMGSIATTNKSAEIIVYCGVGGYASTMYFVLSEVLGYTNVKIYDGSAQEWTADLTLPVVYEALGSENMELSQSFDELKSKYDDLMGNYSSLEDSYKKLIDSYEEISSKYDDLKGNFEALRGNYDKLTENYNKLQGDYSRLQDDYSKLSEKYGDLESAYDELAKTTTPAYLTYAFVATTIIFLLLAVYLALRLRAKKS
;
A
#
# COMPACT_ATOMS: atom_id res chain seq x y z
N MET A 1 -38.38 -7.10 15.69
CA MET A 1 -37.05 -7.74 15.90
C MET A 1 -37.23 -9.03 16.68
N LYS A 2 -36.49 -10.10 16.32
CA LYS A 2 -36.67 -11.52 16.75
C LYS A 2 -37.84 -12.26 16.07
N LYS A 3 -37.69 -12.57 14.78
CA LYS A 3 -38.25 -13.77 14.06
C LYS A 3 -38.18 -13.70 12.51
N LYS A 4 -37.48 -12.72 11.93
CA LYS A 4 -37.17 -12.67 10.48
C LYS A 4 -35.67 -12.51 10.18
N LEU A 5 -34.80 -13.14 10.99
CA LEU A 5 -33.35 -13.17 10.75
C LEU A 5 -32.79 -14.60 10.59
N ALA A 6 -33.65 -15.61 10.49
CA ALA A 6 -33.24 -17.02 10.39
C ALA A 6 -33.40 -17.62 8.97
N ALA A 7 -33.82 -16.82 7.98
CA ALA A 7 -34.12 -17.32 6.63
C ALA A 7 -33.16 -16.82 5.52
N ILE A 8 -32.18 -15.97 5.85
CA ILE A 8 -31.19 -15.46 4.87
C ILE A 8 -29.79 -16.09 5.07
N PHE A 9 -29.62 -16.93 6.10
CA PHE A 9 -28.37 -17.64 6.37
C PHE A 9 -28.28 -19.05 5.72
N VAL A 10 -29.30 -19.49 4.96
CA VAL A 10 -29.36 -20.84 4.37
C VAL A 10 -29.19 -20.85 2.84
N VAL A 11 -29.15 -19.69 2.17
CA VAL A 11 -28.93 -19.62 0.70
C VAL A 11 -27.47 -19.37 0.32
N PHE A 12 -26.61 -18.95 1.27
CA PHE A 12 -25.18 -18.70 1.00
C PHE A 12 -24.26 -19.92 1.18
N LEU A 13 -24.80 -21.08 1.58
CA LEU A 13 -24.05 -22.33 1.78
C LEU A 13 -24.22 -23.37 0.65
N LEU A 14 -24.94 -23.03 -0.43
CA LEU A 14 -25.22 -23.95 -1.54
C LEU A 14 -24.54 -23.60 -2.87
N TRP A 15 -23.58 -22.66 -2.87
CA TRP A 15 -22.69 -22.38 -4.02
C TRP A 15 -21.20 -22.63 -3.75
N LEU A 16 -20.87 -23.24 -2.61
CA LEU A 16 -19.64 -24.02 -2.48
C LEU A 16 -19.96 -25.42 -3.00
N SER A 17 -20.05 -25.54 -4.33
CA SER A 17 -19.80 -26.84 -4.94
C SER A 17 -18.41 -27.26 -4.47
N PRO A 18 -18.22 -28.40 -3.78
CA PRO A 18 -16.90 -28.99 -3.83
C PRO A 18 -16.71 -29.25 -5.32
N LEU A 19 -15.78 -28.53 -5.94
CA LEU A 19 -15.08 -29.08 -7.08
C LEU A 19 -14.64 -30.44 -6.58
N ILE A 20 -15.39 -31.47 -6.97
CA ILE A 20 -14.89 -32.83 -7.01
C ILE A 20 -13.74 -32.69 -7.99
N VAL A 21 -12.58 -32.34 -7.45
CA VAL A 21 -11.30 -32.67 -8.04
C VAL A 21 -11.42 -34.17 -8.17
N LYS A 22 -11.88 -34.61 -9.34
CA LYS A 22 -11.60 -35.97 -9.79
C LYS A 22 -10.11 -36.10 -9.50
N PRO A 23 -9.67 -37.08 -8.71
CA PRO A 23 -8.25 -37.30 -8.57
C PRO A 23 -7.77 -37.42 -10.01
N VAL A 24 -7.01 -36.43 -10.46
CA VAL A 24 -6.18 -36.61 -11.64
C VAL A 24 -5.39 -37.82 -11.21
N SER A 25 -5.67 -38.97 -11.82
CA SER A 25 -4.89 -40.15 -11.60
C SER A 25 -3.48 -39.68 -11.81
N SER A 26 -2.71 -39.62 -10.74
CA SER A 26 -1.29 -39.38 -10.84
C SER A 26 -0.80 -40.59 -11.61
N GLN A 27 -0.66 -40.43 -12.93
CA GLN A 27 0.40 -41.12 -13.62
C GLN A 27 1.67 -40.51 -13.05
N THR A 28 2.02 -40.98 -11.85
CA THR A 28 3.29 -40.77 -11.21
C THR A 28 4.33 -41.20 -12.22
N SER A 29 5.07 -40.22 -12.76
CA SER A 29 6.34 -40.49 -13.40
C SER A 29 7.16 -41.37 -12.47
N SER A 30 7.78 -42.41 -13.02
CA SER A 30 8.41 -43.54 -12.33
C SER A 30 9.70 -43.21 -11.56
N ARG A 31 9.74 -42.10 -10.82
CA ARG A 31 10.91 -41.67 -10.03
C ARG A 31 10.85 -42.25 -8.62
N PHE A 32 11.94 -42.88 -8.17
CA PHE A 32 12.04 -43.45 -6.82
C PHE A 32 12.25 -42.38 -5.74
N VAL A 33 12.84 -41.23 -6.11
CA VAL A 33 13.20 -40.13 -5.20
C VAL A 33 12.67 -38.80 -5.75
N PRO A 34 12.12 -37.88 -4.92
CA PRO A 34 11.76 -36.53 -5.35
C PRO A 34 12.92 -35.79 -6.05
N ALA A 35 12.63 -34.88 -6.99
CA ALA A 35 13.68 -34.15 -7.72
C ALA A 35 14.44 -33.18 -6.83
N ILE A 36 13.73 -32.63 -5.85
CA ILE A 36 14.29 -31.76 -4.83
C ILE A 36 14.07 -32.50 -3.51
N VAL A 37 15.15 -32.82 -2.81
CA VAL A 37 15.10 -33.50 -1.52
C VAL A 37 15.51 -32.55 -0.42
N SER A 38 14.86 -32.65 0.75
CA SER A 38 15.27 -31.88 1.92
C SER A 38 16.53 -32.47 2.54
N THR A 39 17.22 -31.65 3.32
CA THR A 39 18.31 -32.06 4.23
C THR A 39 17.86 -33.16 5.19
N GLU A 40 16.60 -33.12 5.65
CA GLU A 40 16.00 -34.16 6.49
C GLU A 40 15.82 -35.48 5.75
N TRP A 41 15.33 -35.42 4.50
CA TRP A 41 15.19 -36.60 3.67
C TRP A 41 16.55 -37.26 3.47
N LEU A 42 17.58 -36.49 3.11
CA LEU A 42 18.91 -37.03 2.87
C LEU A 42 19.51 -37.63 4.15
N ALA A 43 19.38 -36.96 5.30
CA ALA A 43 19.87 -37.49 6.58
C ALA A 43 19.23 -38.84 6.94
N THR A 44 17.90 -38.95 6.76
CA THR A 44 17.16 -40.19 7.01
C THR A 44 17.54 -41.31 6.05
N ASN A 45 17.88 -40.96 4.80
CA ASN A 45 18.07 -41.90 3.70
C ASN A 45 19.54 -42.09 3.29
N ILE A 46 20.49 -41.56 4.06
CA ILE A 46 21.93 -41.51 3.70
C ILE A 46 22.53 -42.90 3.43
N ASN A 47 21.93 -43.95 4.00
CA ASN A 47 22.35 -45.34 3.87
C ASN A 47 21.53 -46.15 2.84
N LEU A 48 20.71 -45.49 2.01
CA LEU A 48 19.97 -46.19 0.95
C LEU A 48 20.94 -46.92 0.00
N PRO A 49 20.62 -48.16 -0.40
CA PRO A 49 21.41 -48.86 -1.40
C PRO A 49 21.40 -48.06 -2.71
N ASN A 50 22.55 -48.03 -3.39
CA ASN A 50 22.76 -47.29 -4.64
C ASN A 50 22.65 -45.76 -4.55
N LEU A 51 22.49 -45.18 -3.36
CA LEU A 51 22.60 -43.73 -3.17
C LEU A 51 24.05 -43.28 -3.37
N VAL A 52 24.20 -42.18 -4.11
CA VAL A 52 25.44 -41.44 -4.32
C VAL A 52 25.16 -40.00 -3.93
N VAL A 53 25.78 -39.54 -2.84
CA VAL A 53 25.81 -38.12 -2.50
C VAL A 53 26.98 -37.51 -3.27
N LEU A 54 26.66 -36.72 -4.30
CA LEU A 54 27.62 -36.13 -5.22
C LEU A 54 27.86 -34.67 -4.85
N ASP A 55 28.99 -34.40 -4.20
CA ASP A 55 29.41 -33.04 -3.86
C ASP A 55 30.13 -32.40 -5.05
N VAL A 56 29.55 -31.34 -5.61
CA VAL A 56 30.05 -30.65 -6.80
C VAL A 56 30.82 -29.37 -6.47
N ARG A 57 31.03 -29.08 -5.17
CA ARG A 57 31.86 -27.96 -4.73
C ARG A 57 33.33 -28.19 -5.11
N SER A 58 34.15 -27.15 -4.96
CA SER A 58 35.60 -27.28 -5.14
C SER A 58 36.19 -28.31 -4.19
N GLY A 59 37.32 -28.92 -4.57
CA GLY A 59 38.03 -29.87 -3.72
C GLY A 59 38.40 -29.28 -2.36
N ASP A 60 38.80 -28.00 -2.32
CA ASP A 60 39.12 -27.29 -1.09
C ASP A 60 37.89 -27.16 -0.16
N ALA A 61 36.73 -26.77 -0.72
CA ALA A 61 35.49 -26.65 0.06
C ALA A 61 35.00 -28.01 0.57
N TYR A 62 35.15 -29.08 -0.22
CA TYR A 62 34.85 -30.45 0.19
C TYR A 62 35.79 -30.94 1.30
N ASN A 63 37.10 -30.70 1.17
CA ASN A 63 38.11 -31.13 2.14
C ASN A 63 37.98 -30.38 3.48
N ALA A 64 37.54 -29.11 3.45
CA ALA A 64 37.23 -28.34 4.65
C ALA A 64 36.03 -28.92 5.43
N GLY A 65 35.12 -29.61 4.75
CA GLY A 65 33.99 -30.31 5.34
C GLY A 65 32.94 -30.67 4.31
N HIS A 66 32.37 -31.87 4.40
CA HIS A 66 31.35 -32.38 3.50
C HIS A 66 30.32 -33.28 4.22
N ILE A 67 29.24 -33.64 3.52
CA ILE A 67 28.24 -34.57 4.05
C ILE A 67 28.86 -35.97 4.16
N PRO A 68 28.76 -36.68 5.31
CA PRO A 68 29.36 -38.00 5.48
C PRO A 68 29.01 -38.98 4.35
N GLY A 69 30.04 -39.61 3.76
CA GLY A 69 29.88 -40.56 2.65
C GLY A 69 29.72 -39.91 1.27
N ALA A 70 29.73 -38.57 1.16
CA ALA A 70 29.70 -37.89 -0.13
C ALA A 70 31.02 -38.02 -0.89
N ILE A 71 30.93 -38.25 -2.20
CA ILE A 71 32.07 -38.20 -3.12
C ILE A 71 32.19 -36.79 -3.74
N ASN A 72 33.41 -36.36 -4.09
CA ASN A 72 33.62 -35.06 -4.73
C ASN A 72 33.91 -35.21 -6.23
N VAL A 73 33.10 -34.57 -7.06
CA VAL A 73 33.38 -34.35 -8.49
C VAL A 73 33.02 -32.90 -8.81
N PRO A 74 33.99 -31.99 -8.81
CA PRO A 74 33.73 -30.56 -8.98
C PRO A 74 32.92 -30.26 -10.25
N GLU A 75 32.04 -29.27 -10.13
CA GLU A 75 31.06 -28.86 -11.13
C GLU A 75 31.65 -28.73 -12.56
N GLY A 76 32.84 -28.15 -12.69
CA GLY A 76 33.51 -27.94 -13.98
C GLY A 76 33.88 -29.19 -14.77
N GLN A 77 33.73 -30.40 -14.19
CA GLN A 77 33.95 -31.68 -14.88
C GLN A 77 32.72 -32.16 -15.68
N TRP A 78 31.58 -31.47 -15.55
CA TRP A 78 30.29 -31.91 -16.07
C TRP A 78 29.82 -31.15 -17.33
N TYR A 79 30.60 -30.16 -17.78
CA TYR A 79 30.33 -29.37 -18.97
C TYR A 79 31.62 -28.92 -19.65
N ALA A 80 31.52 -28.50 -20.90
CA ALA A 80 32.64 -27.99 -21.67
C ALA A 80 32.72 -26.45 -21.57
N ASN A 81 33.81 -25.95 -21.02
CA ASN A 81 34.16 -24.52 -21.02
C ASN A 81 35.41 -24.30 -21.88
N PRO A 82 35.25 -23.92 -23.16
CA PRO A 82 36.38 -23.55 -23.99
C PRO A 82 37.03 -22.25 -23.46
N PRO A 83 38.31 -21.97 -23.79
CA PRO A 83 38.96 -20.70 -23.44
C PRO A 83 38.11 -19.49 -23.85
N PHE A 84 38.12 -18.45 -23.02
CA PHE A 84 37.36 -17.23 -23.28
C PHE A 84 37.69 -16.64 -24.66
N GLY A 85 36.67 -16.28 -25.44
CA GLY A 85 36.81 -15.76 -26.80
C GLY A 85 36.82 -16.81 -27.92
N ASN A 86 36.69 -18.11 -27.60
CA ASN A 86 36.45 -19.15 -28.61
C ASN A 86 35.00 -19.08 -29.16
N ALA A 87 34.79 -19.57 -30.39
CA ALA A 87 33.49 -19.60 -31.06
C ALA A 87 32.50 -20.62 -30.44
N THR A 88 33.01 -21.61 -29.69
CA THR A 88 32.17 -22.58 -28.98
C THR A 88 31.57 -21.94 -27.72
N PRO A 89 30.25 -22.07 -27.48
CA PRO A 89 29.62 -21.56 -26.27
C PRO A 89 30.16 -22.20 -24.99
N TRP A 90 29.99 -21.50 -23.87
CA TRP A 90 30.34 -22.00 -22.54
C TRP A 90 29.25 -22.92 -21.99
N MET A 91 29.66 -23.73 -21.02
CA MET A 91 28.85 -24.72 -20.31
C MET A 91 28.12 -25.73 -21.22
N GLU A 92 28.54 -25.92 -22.47
CA GLU A 92 27.96 -26.90 -23.40
C GLU A 92 28.03 -28.34 -22.85
N MET A 93 27.12 -29.21 -23.30
CA MET A 93 27.18 -30.63 -22.94
C MET A 93 28.53 -31.20 -23.39
N PRO A 94 29.25 -31.91 -22.51
CA PRO A 94 30.55 -32.44 -22.87
C PRO A 94 30.39 -33.55 -23.92
N GLN A 95 31.49 -33.85 -24.62
CA GLN A 95 31.51 -35.01 -25.53
C GLN A 95 31.06 -36.27 -24.78
N THR A 96 30.22 -37.09 -25.43
CA THR A 96 29.60 -38.25 -24.79
C THR A 96 30.61 -39.20 -24.14
N SER A 97 31.76 -39.42 -24.79
CA SER A 97 32.84 -40.23 -24.23
C SER A 97 33.41 -39.66 -22.93
N GLN A 98 33.61 -38.33 -22.87
CA GLN A 98 34.08 -37.65 -21.67
C GLN A 98 33.01 -37.68 -20.56
N LEU A 99 31.74 -37.44 -20.91
CA LEU A 99 30.64 -37.52 -19.94
C LEU A 99 30.55 -38.91 -19.31
N PHE A 100 30.57 -39.96 -20.13
CA PHE A 100 30.48 -41.34 -19.66
C PHE A 100 31.70 -41.73 -18.83
N LYS A 101 32.89 -41.22 -19.19
CA LYS A 101 34.08 -41.39 -18.37
C LYS A 101 33.93 -40.73 -17.00
N THR A 102 33.51 -39.46 -16.93
CA THR A 102 33.29 -38.76 -15.66
C THR A 102 32.29 -39.50 -14.76
N ILE A 103 31.17 -39.98 -15.33
CA ILE A 103 30.17 -40.78 -14.60
C ILE A 103 30.75 -42.10 -14.09
N GLY A 104 31.48 -42.81 -14.95
CA GLY A 104 32.12 -44.08 -14.61
C GLY A 104 33.19 -43.97 -13.53
N ASP A 105 34.06 -42.96 -13.64
CA ASP A 105 35.13 -42.67 -12.66
C ASP A 105 34.54 -42.31 -11.29
N ALA A 106 33.36 -41.68 -11.24
CA ALA A 106 32.63 -41.40 -10.01
C ALA A 106 31.96 -42.64 -9.39
N GLY A 107 32.04 -43.82 -10.03
CA GLY A 107 31.37 -45.04 -9.59
C GLY A 107 29.85 -44.97 -9.66
N ILE A 108 29.32 -44.09 -10.53
CA ILE A 108 27.88 -43.92 -10.76
C ILE A 108 27.44 -44.89 -11.87
N THR A 109 26.33 -45.59 -11.62
CA THR A 109 25.71 -46.54 -12.56
C THR A 109 24.37 -46.01 -13.04
N ARG A 110 23.75 -46.68 -14.00
CA ARG A 110 22.40 -46.30 -14.49
C ARG A 110 21.32 -46.40 -13.40
N ASP A 111 21.51 -47.29 -12.44
CA ASP A 111 20.58 -47.54 -11.34
C ASP A 111 20.89 -46.73 -10.08
N SER A 112 21.97 -45.92 -10.11
CA SER A 112 22.32 -45.04 -9.00
C SER A 112 21.20 -44.01 -8.74
N ILE A 113 20.98 -43.75 -7.45
CA ILE A 113 20.22 -42.60 -6.97
C ILE A 113 21.25 -41.53 -6.67
N VAL A 114 21.24 -40.42 -7.41
CA VAL A 114 22.25 -39.37 -7.27
C VAL A 114 21.61 -38.15 -6.62
N VAL A 115 22.09 -37.77 -5.43
CA VAL A 115 21.72 -36.51 -4.76
C VAL A 115 22.89 -35.55 -4.89
N ILE A 116 22.68 -34.48 -5.65
CA ILE A 116 23.72 -33.48 -5.95
C ILE A 116 23.71 -32.41 -4.86
N VAL A 117 24.90 -32.10 -4.38
CA VAL A 117 25.15 -31.15 -3.29
C VAL A 117 26.13 -30.10 -3.79
N GLY A 118 25.72 -28.84 -3.74
CA GLY A 118 26.59 -27.71 -4.08
C GLY A 118 26.53 -26.61 -3.03
N SER A 119 27.24 -25.52 -3.30
CA SER A 119 27.14 -24.28 -2.53
C SER A 119 25.97 -23.43 -3.05
N THR A 120 25.22 -22.88 -2.11
CA THR A 120 24.08 -22.00 -2.29
C THR A 120 24.24 -20.68 -1.52
N SER A 121 25.32 -20.51 -0.76
CA SER A 121 25.72 -19.25 -0.16
C SER A 121 26.70 -18.48 -1.06
N GLY A 122 26.75 -17.16 -0.92
CA GLY A 122 27.67 -16.32 -1.68
C GLY A 122 27.20 -14.87 -1.86
N PRO A 123 28.02 -14.02 -2.48
CA PRO A 123 27.68 -12.62 -2.71
C PRO A 123 26.49 -12.48 -3.69
N LEU A 124 25.59 -11.55 -3.41
CA LEU A 124 24.41 -11.20 -4.23
C LEU A 124 24.65 -10.04 -5.21
N ALA A 125 25.84 -9.43 -5.19
CA ALA A 125 26.22 -8.32 -6.06
C ALA A 125 27.59 -8.58 -6.73
N PRO A 126 27.79 -8.09 -7.99
CA PRO A 126 26.84 -7.31 -8.79
C PRO A 126 25.77 -8.18 -9.49
N VAL A 127 24.51 -7.74 -9.41
CA VAL A 127 23.38 -8.22 -10.23
C VAL A 127 23.67 -7.86 -11.70
N PRO A 128 23.38 -8.72 -12.69
CA PRO A 128 22.56 -9.95 -12.65
C PRO A 128 23.29 -11.27 -12.31
N PHE A 129 24.54 -11.26 -11.87
CA PHE A 129 25.39 -12.46 -11.93
C PHE A 129 25.42 -13.33 -10.67
N ALA A 130 24.72 -12.92 -9.63
CA ALA A 130 25.09 -13.35 -8.28
C ALA A 130 24.67 -14.78 -7.90
N LEU A 131 23.73 -15.38 -8.63
CA LEU A 131 23.22 -16.72 -8.34
C LEU A 131 23.55 -17.76 -9.41
N TYR A 132 24.53 -17.48 -10.28
CA TYR A 132 24.94 -18.43 -11.32
C TYR A 132 25.55 -19.70 -10.76
N ALA A 133 26.31 -19.59 -9.66
CA ALA A 133 26.88 -20.75 -8.98
C ALA A 133 25.80 -21.75 -8.54
N THR A 134 24.62 -21.27 -8.11
CA THR A 134 23.50 -22.13 -7.74
C THR A 134 22.96 -22.93 -8.94
N ALA A 135 23.03 -22.38 -10.15
CA ALA A 135 22.62 -23.07 -11.37
C ALA A 135 23.66 -24.08 -11.90
N GLY A 136 24.89 -24.04 -11.39
CA GLY A 136 25.88 -25.08 -11.63
C GLY A 136 25.42 -26.46 -11.18
N ILE A 137 24.71 -26.52 -10.05
CA ILE A 137 24.15 -27.75 -9.47
C ILE A 137 23.18 -28.43 -10.44
N THR A 138 22.26 -27.66 -11.03
CA THR A 138 21.28 -28.17 -12.00
C THR A 138 21.90 -28.49 -13.35
N ARG A 139 23.03 -27.85 -13.71
CA ARG A 139 23.80 -28.25 -14.90
C ARG A 139 24.34 -29.67 -14.75
N VAL A 140 24.92 -30.01 -13.59
CA VAL A 140 25.34 -31.39 -13.29
C VAL A 140 24.15 -32.35 -13.33
N ALA A 141 23.01 -31.95 -12.75
CA ALA A 141 21.78 -32.75 -12.79
C ALA A 141 21.35 -33.06 -14.23
N THR A 142 21.35 -32.04 -15.08
CA THR A 142 20.96 -32.13 -16.49
C THR A 142 21.93 -33.01 -17.27
N ALA A 143 23.23 -32.93 -17.02
CA ALA A 143 24.23 -33.79 -17.66
C ALA A 143 24.02 -35.29 -17.32
N LEU A 144 23.68 -35.60 -16.06
CA LEU A 144 23.35 -36.97 -15.63
C LEU A 144 22.03 -37.47 -16.27
N LEU A 145 21.00 -36.62 -16.30
CA LEU A 145 19.72 -36.91 -16.96
C LEU A 145 19.90 -37.14 -18.46
N TYR A 146 20.74 -36.31 -19.11
CA TYR A 146 21.13 -36.41 -20.51
C TYR A 146 21.87 -37.72 -20.79
N ALA A 147 22.77 -38.16 -19.91
CA ALA A 147 23.43 -39.46 -20.02
C ALA A 147 22.50 -40.67 -19.82
N GLY A 148 21.28 -40.43 -19.32
CA GLY A 148 20.24 -41.46 -19.15
C GLY A 148 20.13 -42.03 -17.73
N ILE A 149 20.69 -41.35 -16.73
CA ILE A 149 20.46 -41.66 -15.30
C ILE A 149 19.08 -41.12 -14.91
N LYS A 150 18.25 -41.96 -14.29
CA LYS A 150 16.84 -41.63 -14.03
C LYS A 150 16.62 -40.96 -12.67
N ASN A 151 17.33 -41.43 -11.63
CA ASN A 151 17.08 -41.02 -10.25
C ASN A 151 18.06 -39.90 -9.84
N VAL A 152 17.92 -38.73 -10.46
CA VAL A 152 18.72 -37.55 -10.15
C VAL A 152 17.89 -36.59 -9.28
N ALA A 153 18.48 -36.15 -8.18
CA ALA A 153 17.89 -35.23 -7.22
C ALA A 153 18.89 -34.15 -6.80
N ILE A 154 18.38 -33.01 -6.34
CA ILE A 154 19.13 -31.89 -5.80
C ILE A 154 18.81 -31.74 -4.32
N LEU A 155 19.84 -31.55 -3.49
CA LEU A 155 19.66 -31.19 -2.10
C LEU A 155 19.20 -29.74 -1.97
N ASP A 156 17.97 -29.52 -1.51
CA ASP A 156 17.41 -28.18 -1.30
C ASP A 156 18.21 -27.41 -0.25
N GLY A 157 18.78 -26.26 -0.64
CA GLY A 157 19.67 -25.48 0.21
C GLY A 157 21.13 -25.96 0.28
N GLY A 158 21.47 -27.03 -0.44
CA GLY A 158 22.82 -27.54 -0.59
C GLY A 158 23.55 -27.82 0.73
N TYR A 159 24.87 -27.73 0.69
CA TYR A 159 25.72 -27.94 1.86
C TYR A 159 25.53 -26.85 2.93
N ASP A 160 25.24 -25.61 2.52
CA ASP A 160 25.12 -24.48 3.45
C ASP A 160 23.91 -24.66 4.39
N LYS A 161 22.76 -25.09 3.86
CA LYS A 161 21.59 -25.41 4.70
C LYS A 161 21.84 -26.63 5.60
N TRP A 162 22.55 -27.64 5.10
CA TRP A 162 22.93 -28.82 5.89
C TRP A 162 23.73 -28.42 7.14
N VAL A 163 24.74 -27.57 6.98
CA VAL A 163 25.55 -27.05 8.09
C VAL A 163 24.74 -26.12 8.99
N ALA A 164 23.93 -25.22 8.42
CA ALA A 164 23.10 -24.30 9.18
C ALA A 164 22.07 -25.00 10.08
N GLU A 165 21.64 -26.22 9.71
CA GLU A 165 20.77 -27.07 10.52
C GLU A 165 21.52 -27.92 11.56
N GLY A 166 22.85 -27.78 11.67
CA GLY A 166 23.67 -28.51 12.63
C GLY A 166 23.81 -30.00 12.32
N ARG A 167 23.64 -30.41 11.06
CA ARG A 167 23.73 -31.82 10.66
C ARG A 167 25.18 -32.31 10.61
N PRO A 168 25.42 -33.62 10.78
CA PRO A 168 26.78 -34.18 10.82
C PRO A 168 27.58 -33.86 9.56
N THR A 169 28.85 -33.47 9.73
CA THR A 169 29.82 -33.27 8.65
C THR A 169 31.01 -34.22 8.82
N SER A 170 31.76 -34.43 7.74
CA SER A 170 32.96 -35.26 7.67
C SER A 170 34.08 -34.49 6.97
N THR A 171 35.32 -34.81 7.33
CA THR A 171 36.53 -34.44 6.57
C THR A 171 37.24 -35.68 6.01
N VAL A 172 36.71 -36.88 6.28
CA VAL A 172 37.25 -38.14 5.78
C VAL A 172 36.78 -38.33 4.33
N PRO A 173 37.68 -38.31 3.33
CA PRO A 173 37.30 -38.45 1.93
C PRO A 173 36.57 -39.76 1.67
N SER A 174 35.52 -39.71 0.86
CA SER A 174 34.83 -40.90 0.34
C SER A 174 35.10 -41.07 -1.14
N THR A 175 35.37 -42.31 -1.57
CA THR A 175 35.52 -42.67 -2.97
C THR A 175 34.68 -43.90 -3.27
N ARG A 176 34.28 -44.04 -4.54
CA ARG A 176 33.61 -45.24 -5.06
C ARG A 176 34.51 -45.90 -6.08
N ALA A 177 34.44 -47.22 -6.18
CA ALA A 177 35.17 -47.94 -7.22
C ALA A 177 34.67 -47.47 -8.60
N PRO A 178 35.57 -47.07 -9.52
CA PRO A 178 35.20 -46.73 -10.88
C PRO A 178 34.47 -47.89 -11.58
N VAL A 179 33.51 -47.54 -12.43
CA VAL A 179 32.76 -48.49 -13.26
C VAL A 179 32.86 -48.10 -14.72
N THR A 180 32.69 -49.07 -15.63
CA THR A 180 32.48 -48.73 -17.04
C THR A 180 31.03 -48.30 -17.23
N TYR A 181 30.79 -47.01 -17.41
CA TYR A 181 29.45 -46.50 -17.70
C TYR A 181 29.11 -46.68 -19.19
N THR A 182 28.04 -47.42 -19.48
CA THR A 182 27.48 -47.55 -20.82
C THR A 182 26.04 -47.04 -20.82
N GLY A 183 25.81 -45.95 -21.55
CA GLY A 183 24.52 -45.26 -21.61
C GLY A 183 24.16 -44.88 -23.04
N THR A 184 22.98 -44.30 -23.19
CA THR A 184 22.53 -43.67 -24.43
C THR A 184 22.09 -42.27 -24.06
N VAL A 185 22.68 -41.28 -24.72
CA VAL A 185 22.31 -39.89 -24.46
C VAL A 185 20.90 -39.61 -24.96
N LYS A 186 20.15 -38.82 -24.19
CA LYS A 186 18.84 -38.30 -24.58
C LYS A 186 19.02 -37.08 -25.47
N SER A 187 19.47 -37.33 -26.71
CA SER A 187 19.80 -36.27 -27.68
C SER A 187 18.65 -35.27 -27.91
N GLU A 188 17.41 -35.69 -27.70
CA GLU A 188 16.21 -34.86 -27.82
C GLU A 188 16.05 -33.78 -26.73
N MET A 189 16.82 -33.88 -25.63
CA MET A 189 16.87 -32.86 -24.58
C MET A 189 17.56 -31.58 -25.05
N VAL A 190 18.50 -31.67 -25.99
CA VAL A 190 19.29 -30.53 -26.47
C VAL A 190 18.94 -30.24 -27.93
N VAL A 191 18.67 -28.99 -28.25
CA VAL A 191 18.31 -28.55 -29.60
C VAL A 191 19.31 -27.57 -30.19
N SER A 192 19.47 -27.60 -31.52
CA SER A 192 20.35 -26.67 -32.21
C SER A 192 19.70 -25.30 -32.41
N LYS A 193 20.53 -24.31 -32.70
CA LYS A 193 20.13 -22.96 -33.11
C LYS A 193 19.14 -22.96 -34.28
N GLU A 194 19.35 -23.81 -35.29
CA GLU A 194 18.45 -23.95 -36.45
C GLU A 194 17.09 -24.49 -36.05
N TYR A 195 17.06 -25.43 -35.10
CA TYR A 195 15.81 -25.92 -34.54
C TYR A 195 15.03 -24.79 -33.88
N VAL A 196 15.67 -24.03 -32.98
CA VAL A 196 15.05 -22.88 -32.30
C VAL A 196 14.51 -21.86 -33.30
N LYS A 197 15.31 -21.52 -34.34
CA LYS A 197 14.88 -20.62 -35.42
C LYS A 197 13.60 -21.10 -36.10
N SER A 198 13.45 -22.40 -36.35
CA SER A 198 12.25 -22.97 -36.97
C SER A 198 11.01 -22.94 -36.06
N ARG A 199 11.21 -22.76 -34.74
CA ARG A 199 10.18 -22.81 -33.70
C ARG A 199 9.70 -21.45 -33.19
N ILE A 200 10.31 -20.35 -33.62
CA ILE A 200 9.84 -18.99 -33.33
C ILE A 200 8.36 -18.86 -33.73
N GLY A 201 7.52 -18.43 -32.79
CA GLY A 201 6.07 -18.31 -32.95
C GLY A 201 5.29 -19.62 -33.03
N ARG A 202 5.95 -20.79 -32.90
CA ARG A 202 5.33 -22.13 -32.96
C ARG A 202 5.44 -22.91 -31.65
N SER A 203 6.51 -22.67 -30.88
CA SER A 203 6.75 -23.29 -29.58
C SER A 203 6.90 -22.22 -28.50
N VAL A 204 6.76 -22.60 -27.24
CA VAL A 204 7.02 -21.68 -26.13
C VAL A 204 8.52 -21.59 -25.91
N ILE A 205 9.13 -20.46 -26.26
CA ILE A 205 10.56 -20.20 -26.02
C ILE A 205 10.68 -19.43 -24.72
N VAL A 206 11.49 -19.91 -23.77
CA VAL A 206 11.63 -19.32 -22.43
C VAL A 206 13.05 -18.81 -22.25
N ASP A 207 13.18 -17.49 -22.08
CA ASP A 207 14.41 -16.86 -21.62
C ASP A 207 14.48 -16.90 -20.10
N ALA A 208 15.43 -17.65 -19.58
CA ALA A 208 15.59 -17.91 -18.15
C ALA A 208 16.49 -16.88 -17.43
N ARG A 209 16.98 -15.85 -18.14
CA ARG A 209 17.80 -14.75 -17.58
C ARG A 209 16.96 -13.75 -16.80
N ASP A 210 17.64 -12.90 -16.04
CA ASP A 210 17.02 -11.75 -15.37
C ASP A 210 16.26 -10.85 -16.34
N SER A 211 15.11 -10.32 -15.91
CA SER A 211 14.28 -9.48 -16.75
C SER A 211 15.00 -8.26 -17.30
N ILE A 212 15.95 -7.70 -16.55
CA ILE A 212 16.77 -6.55 -17.01
C ILE A 212 17.65 -6.91 -18.21
N VAL A 213 18.13 -8.16 -18.31
CA VAL A 213 18.92 -8.67 -19.43
C VAL A 213 18.00 -8.99 -20.60
N TYR A 214 16.90 -9.70 -20.34
CA TYR A 214 15.89 -10.03 -21.36
C TYR A 214 15.36 -8.77 -22.07
N LEU A 215 15.02 -7.73 -21.29
CA LEU A 215 14.51 -6.47 -21.80
C LEU A 215 15.59 -5.60 -22.46
N ALA A 216 16.88 -5.96 -22.30
CA ALA A 216 17.99 -5.08 -22.65
C ALA A 216 17.85 -3.69 -22.01
N ALA A 217 17.50 -3.65 -20.72
CA ALA A 217 17.27 -2.41 -19.99
C ALA A 217 18.54 -1.55 -19.95
N VAL A 218 18.44 -0.23 -20.03
CA VAL A 218 19.61 0.65 -19.83
C VAL A 218 19.80 0.89 -18.33
N VAL A 219 21.00 0.59 -17.81
CA VAL A 219 21.41 0.86 -16.42
C VAL A 219 22.82 1.44 -16.44
N GLY A 220 23.02 2.59 -15.81
CA GLY A 220 24.30 3.31 -15.85
C GLY A 220 24.66 3.84 -17.25
N GLY A 221 23.69 3.92 -18.17
CA GLY A 221 23.89 4.45 -19.52
C GLY A 221 24.38 3.42 -20.52
N ALA A 222 24.60 2.21 -20.05
CA ALA A 222 24.85 1.04 -20.86
C ALA A 222 23.60 0.17 -20.91
N VAL A 223 23.37 -0.44 -22.06
CA VAL A 223 22.40 -1.53 -22.16
C VAL A 223 22.92 -2.69 -21.30
N VAL A 224 22.08 -3.19 -20.40
CA VAL A 224 22.37 -4.36 -19.58
C VAL A 224 22.47 -5.55 -20.52
N GLN A 225 23.69 -6.08 -20.58
CA GLN A 225 24.06 -7.18 -21.44
C GLN A 225 25.03 -8.07 -20.66
N GLU A 226 24.89 -9.37 -20.83
CA GLU A 226 25.82 -10.31 -20.22
C GLU A 226 27.14 -10.34 -21.02
N PRO A 227 28.31 -10.48 -20.35
CA PRO A 227 29.63 -10.38 -20.99
C PRO A 227 29.89 -11.34 -22.17
N TRP A 228 29.17 -12.47 -22.23
CA TRP A 228 29.30 -13.50 -23.27
C TRP A 228 28.30 -13.32 -24.42
N THR A 229 27.52 -12.26 -24.46
CA THR A 229 26.60 -11.99 -25.58
C THR A 229 27.18 -10.89 -26.47
N ALA A 230 26.94 -10.95 -27.79
CA ALA A 230 27.40 -9.93 -28.75
C ALA A 230 26.35 -8.84 -29.02
N ARG A 231 25.07 -9.16 -28.82
CA ARG A 231 23.93 -8.26 -29.02
C ARG A 231 22.99 -8.34 -27.82
N PRO A 232 22.44 -7.20 -27.35
CA PRO A 232 21.48 -7.21 -26.26
C PRO A 232 20.08 -7.60 -26.75
N GLY A 233 19.22 -8.04 -25.83
CA GLY A 233 17.82 -8.40 -26.09
C GLY A 233 17.58 -9.90 -26.00
N HIS A 234 16.53 -10.37 -26.65
CA HIS A 234 16.06 -11.77 -26.57
C HIS A 234 15.62 -12.33 -27.92
N ILE A 235 15.46 -13.66 -27.99
CA ILE A 235 14.95 -14.36 -29.18
C ILE A 235 13.49 -13.95 -29.43
N PRO A 236 13.06 -13.67 -30.68
CA PRO A 236 11.67 -13.31 -30.97
C PRO A 236 10.66 -14.32 -30.43
N THR A 237 9.52 -13.82 -29.97
CA THR A 237 8.42 -14.59 -29.34
C THR A 237 8.77 -15.27 -28.02
N ALA A 238 10.01 -15.16 -27.54
CA ALA A 238 10.36 -15.69 -26.24
C ALA A 238 9.55 -15.00 -25.13
N VAL A 239 9.24 -15.75 -24.08
CA VAL A 239 8.71 -15.24 -22.81
C VAL A 239 9.84 -15.26 -21.78
N ASN A 240 9.79 -14.36 -20.80
CA ASN A 240 10.79 -14.32 -19.73
C ASN A 240 10.24 -14.95 -18.44
N LEU A 241 10.93 -15.98 -17.95
CA LEU A 241 10.75 -16.55 -16.63
C LEU A 241 12.12 -16.60 -15.95
N PRO A 242 12.52 -15.56 -15.21
CA PRO A 242 13.83 -15.50 -14.56
C PRO A 242 14.06 -16.66 -13.60
N THR A 243 15.19 -17.35 -13.75
CA THR A 243 15.57 -18.46 -12.86
C THR A 243 15.60 -18.07 -11.38
N PRO A 244 16.07 -16.87 -10.98
CA PRO A 244 16.02 -16.44 -9.58
C PRO A 244 14.61 -16.46 -8.97
N TRP A 245 13.54 -16.36 -9.77
CA TRP A 245 12.17 -16.42 -9.27
C TRP A 245 11.74 -17.79 -8.77
N LEU A 246 12.47 -18.85 -9.15
CA LEU A 246 12.24 -20.21 -8.70
C LEU A 246 12.78 -20.46 -7.27
N TRP A 247 13.51 -19.50 -6.73
CA TRP A 247 14.21 -19.65 -5.46
C TRP A 247 13.68 -18.71 -4.36
N SER A 248 13.90 -19.15 -3.13
CA SER A 248 13.78 -18.39 -1.89
C SER A 248 15.19 -18.17 -1.33
N ILE A 249 15.58 -16.91 -1.18
CA ILE A 249 16.92 -16.50 -0.78
C ILE A 249 16.88 -16.02 0.66
N THR A 250 17.69 -16.62 1.54
CA THR A 250 17.94 -16.08 2.88
C THR A 250 19.22 -15.27 2.84
N THR A 251 19.21 -14.02 3.28
CA THR A 251 20.38 -13.13 3.24
C THR A 251 20.96 -12.85 4.62
N ASP A 252 22.18 -12.34 4.64
CA ASP A 252 22.73 -11.67 5.82
C ASP A 252 21.94 -10.39 6.15
N ALA A 253 22.21 -9.80 7.31
CA ALA A 253 21.54 -8.57 7.77
C ALA A 253 21.74 -7.38 6.81
N GLY A 254 22.81 -7.41 6.00
CA GLY A 254 23.09 -6.39 4.99
C GLY A 254 22.43 -6.62 3.63
N GLY A 255 21.81 -7.79 3.39
CA GLY A 255 21.26 -8.16 2.10
C GLY A 255 22.31 -8.37 1.00
N GLN A 256 23.59 -8.40 1.35
CA GLN A 256 24.70 -8.44 0.38
C GLN A 256 25.14 -9.86 0.05
N ASN A 257 24.90 -10.80 0.96
CA ASN A 257 25.26 -12.20 0.78
C ASN A 257 24.05 -13.09 1.00
N ALA A 258 23.86 -14.06 0.11
CA ALA A 258 23.00 -15.20 0.36
C ALA A 258 23.67 -16.10 1.41
N LEU A 259 22.94 -16.41 2.48
CA LEU A 259 23.32 -17.42 3.46
C LEU A 259 22.92 -18.81 2.99
N LYS A 260 21.78 -18.92 2.30
CA LYS A 260 21.30 -20.13 1.64
C LYS A 260 20.26 -19.79 0.57
N VAL A 261 20.19 -20.61 -0.46
CA VAL A 261 19.19 -20.52 -1.52
C VAL A 261 18.44 -21.84 -1.60
N THR A 262 17.11 -21.78 -1.46
CA THR A 262 16.20 -22.94 -1.49
C THR A 262 15.22 -22.78 -2.63
N TYR A 263 14.58 -23.85 -3.07
CA TYR A 263 13.49 -23.76 -4.04
C TYR A 263 12.19 -23.27 -3.38
N LYS A 264 11.37 -22.55 -4.13
CA LYS A 264 9.99 -22.25 -3.71
C LYS A 264 9.16 -23.52 -3.64
N SER A 265 7.98 -23.41 -3.01
CA SER A 265 7.04 -24.53 -2.94
C SER A 265 6.63 -24.99 -4.34
N ILE A 266 6.26 -26.27 -4.48
CA ILE A 266 5.82 -26.82 -5.77
C ILE A 266 4.61 -26.04 -6.33
N ASP A 267 3.72 -25.57 -5.47
CA ASP A 267 2.53 -24.80 -5.88
C ASP A 267 2.90 -23.40 -6.38
N ASP A 268 3.86 -22.72 -5.74
CA ASP A 268 4.39 -21.44 -6.24
C ASP A 268 5.10 -21.62 -7.58
N LEU A 269 5.94 -22.65 -7.71
CA LEU A 269 6.64 -22.97 -8.96
C LEU A 269 5.65 -23.29 -10.08
N ARG A 270 4.58 -24.05 -9.78
CA ARG A 270 3.52 -24.37 -10.74
C ARG A 270 2.79 -23.11 -11.19
N THR A 271 2.45 -22.23 -10.27
CA THR A 271 1.76 -20.97 -10.57
C THR A 271 2.62 -20.10 -11.49
N LEU A 272 3.90 -19.90 -11.14
CA LEU A 272 4.85 -19.14 -11.96
C LEU A 272 4.97 -19.71 -13.38
N ALA A 273 5.09 -21.03 -13.51
CA ALA A 273 5.20 -21.69 -14.81
C ALA A 273 3.90 -21.58 -15.62
N PHE A 274 2.74 -21.82 -15.02
CA PHE A 274 1.45 -21.78 -15.71
C PHE A 274 1.10 -20.39 -16.23
N ASP A 275 1.43 -19.34 -15.47
CA ASP A 275 1.16 -17.96 -15.86
C ASP A 275 1.98 -17.50 -17.07
N ILE A 276 3.20 -18.04 -17.23
CA ILE A 276 4.16 -17.57 -18.24
C ILE A 276 4.27 -18.54 -19.42
N ILE A 277 4.33 -19.84 -19.16
CA ILE A 277 4.57 -20.91 -20.13
C ILE A 277 3.24 -21.54 -20.58
N GLY A 278 2.26 -21.60 -19.67
CA GLY A 278 0.93 -22.17 -19.88
C GLY A 278 0.75 -23.53 -19.18
N SER A 279 -0.50 -23.89 -18.88
CA SER A 279 -0.84 -25.10 -18.11
C SER A 279 -0.84 -26.41 -18.92
N ASP A 280 -0.68 -26.34 -20.24
CA ASP A 280 -0.59 -27.53 -21.10
C ASP A 280 0.85 -28.07 -21.08
N ILE A 281 1.10 -28.99 -20.15
CA ILE A 281 2.41 -29.64 -19.90
C ILE A 281 2.90 -30.54 -21.05
N SER A 282 2.10 -30.72 -22.11
CA SER A 282 2.49 -31.48 -23.31
C SER A 282 3.07 -30.60 -24.42
N LYS A 283 2.88 -29.27 -24.35
CA LYS A 283 3.43 -28.34 -25.33
C LYS A 283 4.94 -28.33 -25.31
N GLU A 284 5.52 -28.10 -26.48
CA GLU A 284 6.95 -27.94 -26.61
C GLU A 284 7.40 -26.63 -25.95
N VAL A 285 8.31 -26.77 -24.99
CA VAL A 285 8.97 -25.66 -24.30
C VAL A 285 10.46 -25.73 -24.60
N ILE A 286 11.03 -24.64 -25.10
CA ILE A 286 12.46 -24.50 -25.37
C ILE A 286 13.03 -23.49 -24.39
N VAL A 287 13.87 -23.91 -23.47
CA VAL A 287 14.51 -23.03 -22.48
C VAL A 287 15.92 -22.64 -22.94
N TYR A 288 16.29 -21.38 -22.72
CA TYR A 288 17.64 -20.87 -22.95
C TYR A 288 18.00 -19.81 -21.90
N CYS A 289 19.28 -19.48 -21.77
CA CYS A 289 19.72 -18.36 -20.94
C CYS A 289 20.91 -17.62 -21.56
N GLY A 290 21.91 -17.22 -20.77
CA GLY A 290 23.16 -16.67 -21.26
C GLY A 290 24.05 -17.72 -21.93
N VAL A 291 24.41 -18.75 -21.16
CA VAL A 291 25.39 -19.80 -21.53
C VAL A 291 24.94 -21.23 -21.16
N GLY A 292 23.65 -21.47 -20.86
CA GLY A 292 23.13 -22.81 -20.52
C GLY A 292 23.00 -23.16 -19.03
N GLY A 293 23.59 -22.38 -18.10
CA GLY A 293 23.43 -22.60 -16.64
C GLY A 293 21.97 -22.47 -16.16
N TYR A 294 21.42 -21.26 -16.18
CA TYR A 294 20.00 -20.99 -15.86
C TYR A 294 19.00 -21.80 -16.68
N ALA A 295 19.31 -22.07 -17.96
CA ALA A 295 18.49 -22.94 -18.80
C ALA A 295 18.39 -24.36 -18.21
N SER A 296 19.48 -24.88 -17.63
CA SER A 296 19.50 -26.19 -16.97
C SER A 296 18.64 -26.22 -15.71
N THR A 297 18.63 -25.14 -14.91
CA THR A 297 17.67 -25.02 -13.77
C THR A 297 16.24 -25.00 -14.25
N MET A 298 15.94 -24.20 -15.27
CA MET A 298 14.58 -24.10 -15.81
C MET A 298 14.10 -25.44 -16.36
N TYR A 299 14.96 -26.13 -17.13
CA TYR A 299 14.68 -27.48 -17.61
C TYR A 299 14.37 -28.42 -16.46
N PHE A 300 15.25 -28.50 -15.46
CA PHE A 300 15.09 -29.41 -14.32
C PHE A 300 13.79 -29.17 -13.57
N VAL A 301 13.44 -27.91 -13.29
CA VAL A 301 12.19 -27.58 -12.59
C VAL A 301 10.97 -27.93 -13.46
N LEU A 302 10.96 -27.56 -14.73
CA LEU A 302 9.83 -27.86 -15.60
C LEU A 302 9.64 -29.35 -15.81
N SER A 303 10.69 -30.10 -16.16
CA SER A 303 10.59 -31.53 -16.48
C SER A 303 10.49 -32.40 -15.23
N GLU A 304 11.39 -32.22 -14.26
CA GLU A 304 11.57 -33.14 -13.15
C GLU A 304 10.69 -32.82 -11.94
N VAL A 305 10.33 -31.55 -11.73
CA VAL A 305 9.52 -31.09 -10.59
C VAL A 305 8.05 -30.89 -10.98
N LEU A 306 7.79 -30.23 -12.10
CA LEU A 306 6.43 -29.85 -12.52
C LEU A 306 5.81 -30.78 -13.56
N GLY A 307 6.60 -31.67 -14.17
CA GLY A 307 6.11 -32.72 -15.06
C GLY A 307 5.81 -32.27 -16.49
N TYR A 308 6.39 -31.17 -16.96
CA TYR A 308 6.37 -30.82 -18.38
C TYR A 308 7.07 -31.91 -19.19
N THR A 309 6.37 -32.46 -20.18
CA THR A 309 6.79 -33.69 -20.86
C THR A 309 7.59 -33.45 -22.14
N ASN A 310 7.60 -32.21 -22.64
CA ASN A 310 8.31 -31.83 -23.87
C ASN A 310 9.13 -30.55 -23.67
N VAL A 311 10.06 -30.60 -22.71
CA VAL A 311 11.02 -29.52 -22.44
C VAL A 311 12.33 -29.83 -23.16
N LYS A 312 12.92 -28.80 -23.78
CA LYS A 312 14.18 -28.87 -24.53
C LYS A 312 15.07 -27.72 -24.10
N ILE A 313 16.38 -27.94 -24.06
CA ILE A 313 17.40 -26.92 -23.78
C ILE A 313 18.02 -26.51 -25.10
N TYR A 314 18.02 -25.22 -25.39
CA TYR A 314 18.91 -24.65 -26.38
C TYR A 314 20.24 -24.30 -25.70
N ASP A 315 21.20 -25.23 -25.76
CA ASP A 315 22.41 -25.20 -24.93
C ASP A 315 23.27 -23.96 -25.27
N GLY A 316 23.48 -23.70 -26.57
CA GLY A 316 24.22 -22.55 -27.08
C GLY A 316 23.68 -21.19 -26.62
N SER A 317 22.39 -21.15 -26.24
CA SER A 317 21.80 -20.03 -25.50
C SER A 317 21.97 -18.67 -26.20
N ALA A 318 21.84 -17.56 -25.44
CA ALA A 318 22.02 -16.22 -25.98
C ALA A 318 23.46 -15.97 -26.45
N GLN A 319 24.47 -16.66 -25.89
CA GLN A 319 25.84 -16.58 -26.36
C GLN A 319 25.92 -16.96 -27.85
N GLU A 320 25.52 -18.16 -28.23
CA GLU A 320 25.56 -18.60 -29.64
C GLU A 320 24.64 -17.74 -30.53
N TRP A 321 23.40 -17.50 -30.07
CA TRP A 321 22.40 -16.78 -30.86
C TRP A 321 22.79 -15.34 -31.16
N SER A 322 23.30 -14.63 -30.16
CA SER A 322 23.63 -13.21 -30.29
C SER A 322 24.84 -12.96 -31.18
N HIS A 323 25.77 -13.92 -31.30
CA HIS A 323 26.94 -13.83 -32.19
C HIS A 323 26.60 -14.10 -33.66
N ASP A 324 25.51 -14.81 -33.96
CA ASP A 324 25.03 -14.99 -35.32
C ASP A 324 24.21 -13.78 -35.79
N MET A 325 24.89 -12.82 -36.41
CA MET A 325 24.30 -11.56 -36.88
C MET A 325 23.16 -11.73 -37.89
N SER A 326 23.00 -12.91 -38.50
CA SER A 326 21.89 -13.21 -39.41
C SER A 326 20.57 -13.55 -38.69
N LEU A 327 20.63 -13.85 -37.39
CA LEU A 327 19.47 -14.23 -36.60
C LEU A 327 18.73 -13.01 -36.03
N PRO A 328 17.40 -13.09 -35.93
CA PRO A 328 16.61 -12.01 -35.36
C PRO A 328 16.82 -11.93 -33.85
N MET A 329 16.90 -10.72 -33.34
CA MET A 329 16.87 -10.38 -31.91
C MET A 329 15.78 -9.35 -31.73
N VAL A 330 14.99 -9.43 -30.66
CA VAL A 330 14.13 -8.34 -30.23
C VAL A 330 15.04 -7.36 -29.48
N PRO A 331 15.35 -6.18 -30.07
CA PRO A 331 16.10 -5.14 -29.37
C PRO A 331 15.25 -4.59 -28.21
N PRO A 332 15.83 -3.80 -27.28
CA PRO A 332 15.04 -3.17 -26.21
C PRO A 332 13.81 -2.46 -26.80
N GLY A 333 12.60 -2.94 -26.47
CA GLY A 333 11.36 -2.29 -26.89
C GLY A 333 11.20 -0.90 -26.28
N ARG A 334 11.87 -0.68 -25.13
CA ARG A 334 12.14 0.62 -24.52
C ARG A 334 13.56 0.60 -23.96
N THR A 335 14.37 1.59 -24.30
CA THR A 335 15.69 1.78 -23.68
C THR A 335 15.58 2.21 -22.21
N LEU A 336 14.45 2.79 -21.80
CA LEU A 336 14.14 3.21 -20.44
C LEU A 336 12.95 2.42 -19.87
N PRO A 337 13.11 1.67 -18.75
CA PRO A 337 11.97 1.03 -18.06
C PRO A 337 10.85 2.04 -17.79
N ALA A 338 9.59 1.65 -17.99
CA ALA A 338 8.45 2.57 -17.78
C ALA A 338 8.32 3.05 -16.33
N ILE A 339 8.70 2.20 -15.36
CA ILE A 339 8.81 2.55 -13.95
C ILE A 339 10.28 2.36 -13.56
N VAL A 340 10.92 3.41 -13.02
CA VAL A 340 12.30 3.35 -12.55
C VAL A 340 12.35 3.53 -11.03
N SER A 341 13.26 2.80 -10.37
CA SER A 341 13.45 2.96 -8.94
C SER A 341 14.27 4.22 -8.61
N THR A 342 14.15 4.69 -7.38
CA THR A 342 15.01 5.74 -6.80
C THR A 342 16.50 5.39 -6.85
N THR A 343 16.85 4.11 -6.69
CA THR A 343 18.22 3.61 -6.86
C THR A 343 18.67 3.67 -8.32
N TRP A 344 17.81 3.29 -9.26
CA TRP A 344 18.11 3.44 -10.68
C TRP A 344 18.38 4.91 -11.00
N LEU A 345 17.47 5.83 -10.66
CA LEU A 345 17.64 7.24 -11.00
C LEU A 345 18.92 7.83 -10.37
N TYR A 346 19.21 7.50 -9.11
CA TYR A 346 20.43 7.92 -8.42
C TYR A 346 21.71 7.53 -9.15
N ASN A 347 21.81 6.28 -9.59
CA ASN A 347 22.97 5.79 -10.32
C ASN A 347 23.07 6.34 -11.75
N ASN A 348 22.03 7.02 -12.22
CA ASN A 348 21.87 7.46 -13.60
C ASN A 348 21.73 8.98 -13.76
N LEU A 349 21.91 9.79 -12.70
CA LEU A 349 21.79 11.25 -12.81
C LEU A 349 22.75 11.88 -13.85
N GLY A 350 23.87 11.22 -14.15
CA GLY A 350 24.86 11.66 -15.14
C GLY A 350 24.60 11.16 -16.58
N LEU A 351 23.46 10.50 -16.85
CA LEU A 351 23.20 9.97 -18.19
C LEU A 351 23.08 11.06 -19.25
N PRO A 352 23.77 10.92 -20.40
CA PRO A 352 23.53 11.78 -21.54
C PRO A 352 22.05 11.74 -21.95
N ASN A 353 21.47 12.91 -22.21
CA ASN A 353 20.07 13.10 -22.60
C ASN A 353 19.02 12.71 -21.55
N LEU A 354 19.40 12.43 -20.29
CA LEU A 354 18.43 12.28 -19.20
C LEU A 354 17.83 13.64 -18.83
N VAL A 355 16.51 13.69 -18.76
CA VAL A 355 15.72 14.80 -18.24
C VAL A 355 14.94 14.30 -17.04
N VAL A 356 15.33 14.76 -15.85
CA VAL A 356 14.54 14.54 -14.62
C VAL A 356 13.52 15.67 -14.54
N LEU A 357 12.25 15.34 -14.79
CA LEU A 357 11.16 16.30 -14.86
C LEU A 357 10.39 16.32 -13.55
N ASP A 358 10.60 17.35 -12.74
CA ASP A 358 9.88 17.54 -11.48
C ASP A 358 8.57 18.28 -11.73
N VAL A 359 7.44 17.59 -11.53
CA VAL A 359 6.09 18.12 -11.79
C VAL A 359 5.41 18.69 -10.55
N ARG A 360 6.12 18.73 -9.41
CA ARG A 360 5.61 19.36 -8.18
C ARG A 360 5.48 20.87 -8.36
N SER A 361 4.82 21.53 -7.41
CA SER A 361 4.76 22.99 -7.38
C SER A 361 6.16 23.61 -7.30
N GLY A 362 6.31 24.84 -7.82
CA GLY A 362 7.57 25.58 -7.75
C GLY A 362 8.08 25.72 -6.31
N ASP A 363 7.19 25.94 -5.35
CA ASP A 363 7.56 26.02 -3.93
C ASP A 363 8.11 24.69 -3.39
N ALA A 364 7.48 23.56 -3.73
CA ALA A 364 7.95 22.25 -3.31
C ALA A 364 9.29 21.87 -3.95
N TYR A 365 9.49 22.27 -5.22
CA TYR A 365 10.76 22.13 -5.92
C TYR A 365 11.86 23.00 -5.28
N ASN A 366 11.58 24.28 -5.02
CA ASN A 366 12.52 25.23 -4.43
C ASN A 366 12.91 24.87 -2.98
N ALA A 367 11.99 24.24 -2.24
CA ALA A 367 12.29 23.69 -0.91
C ALA A 367 13.31 22.53 -0.96
N GLY A 368 13.40 21.84 -2.09
CA GLY A 368 14.38 20.81 -2.38
C GLY A 368 13.90 19.87 -3.50
N HIS A 369 14.81 19.50 -4.40
CA HIS A 369 14.54 18.65 -5.56
C HIS A 369 15.71 17.70 -5.84
N ILE A 370 15.50 16.74 -6.74
CA ILE A 370 16.55 15.82 -7.21
C ILE A 370 17.59 16.64 -7.98
N PRO A 371 18.91 16.50 -7.73
CA PRO A 371 19.94 17.26 -8.41
C PRO A 371 19.79 17.24 -9.94
N GLY A 372 19.80 18.42 -10.55
CA GLY A 372 19.65 18.59 -12.00
C GLY A 372 18.22 18.50 -12.54
N ALA A 373 17.22 18.26 -11.69
CA ALA A 373 15.83 18.18 -12.14
C ALA A 373 15.27 19.53 -12.61
N ILE A 374 14.53 19.52 -13.71
CA ILE A 374 13.85 20.68 -14.31
C ILE A 374 12.42 20.71 -13.79
N ASN A 375 11.97 21.86 -13.29
CA ASN A 375 10.59 22.00 -12.79
C ASN A 375 9.64 22.45 -13.91
N VAL A 376 8.63 21.63 -14.18
CA VAL A 376 7.47 22.01 -15.00
C VAL A 376 6.23 21.49 -14.28
N PRO A 377 5.55 22.34 -13.49
CA PRO A 377 4.43 21.91 -12.66
C PRO A 377 3.33 21.18 -13.45
N GLU A 378 2.72 20.19 -12.82
CA GLU A 378 1.71 19.29 -13.41
C GLU A 378 0.66 20.01 -14.27
N GLY A 379 0.13 21.14 -13.78
CA GLY A 379 -0.92 21.91 -14.47
C GLY A 379 -0.54 22.48 -15.84
N GLN A 380 0.73 22.40 -16.27
CA GLN A 380 1.19 22.83 -17.59
C GLN A 380 1.06 21.74 -18.67
N TRP A 381 0.68 20.51 -18.28
CA TRP A 381 0.68 19.32 -19.15
C TRP A 381 -0.72 18.90 -19.62
N TYR A 382 -1.75 19.66 -19.30
CA TYR A 382 -3.12 19.45 -19.75
C TYR A 382 -3.88 20.77 -19.86
N ALA A 383 -4.95 20.77 -20.64
CA ALA A 383 -5.93 21.83 -20.67
C ALA A 383 -6.95 21.67 -19.53
N ASN A 384 -7.64 22.76 -19.20
CA ASN A 384 -8.76 22.77 -18.25
C ASN A 384 -8.38 22.15 -16.89
N PRO A 385 -7.49 22.80 -16.09
CA PRO A 385 -7.04 22.22 -14.84
C PRO A 385 -8.22 21.93 -13.89
N PRO A 386 -8.12 20.88 -13.05
CA PRO A 386 -9.14 20.57 -12.06
C PRO A 386 -9.52 21.78 -11.22
N PHE A 387 -10.82 21.90 -10.91
CA PHE A 387 -11.41 23.05 -10.21
C PHE A 387 -11.36 24.38 -10.98
N GLY A 388 -11.00 24.36 -12.27
CA GLY A 388 -11.11 25.50 -13.19
C GLY A 388 -12.52 25.64 -13.80
N ASN A 389 -12.74 26.76 -14.51
CA ASN A 389 -14.04 27.11 -15.09
C ASN A 389 -14.40 26.34 -16.37
N ALA A 390 -13.40 25.83 -17.09
CA ALA A 390 -13.61 25.09 -18.34
C ALA A 390 -13.70 23.59 -18.05
N THR A 391 -14.63 22.89 -18.71
CA THR A 391 -14.80 21.42 -18.63
C THR A 391 -14.93 20.84 -20.05
N PRO A 392 -14.60 19.56 -20.30
CA PRO A 392 -14.04 18.58 -19.35
C PRO A 392 -12.64 18.95 -18.84
N TRP A 393 -12.29 18.50 -17.64
CA TRP A 393 -10.99 18.76 -17.01
C TRP A 393 -9.90 17.83 -17.52
N MET A 394 -8.65 18.30 -17.38
CA MET A 394 -7.42 17.58 -17.70
C MET A 394 -7.29 17.13 -19.15
N GLU A 395 -8.04 17.67 -20.11
CA GLU A 395 -7.96 17.31 -21.53
C GLU A 395 -6.55 17.48 -22.13
N MET A 396 -6.23 16.72 -23.18
CA MET A 396 -4.96 16.93 -23.91
C MET A 396 -4.82 18.38 -24.38
N PRO A 397 -3.65 19.02 -24.16
CA PRO A 397 -3.44 20.40 -24.54
C PRO A 397 -3.34 20.57 -26.07
N GLN A 398 -3.51 21.80 -26.56
CA GLN A 398 -3.28 22.10 -27.97
C GLN A 398 -1.84 21.73 -28.37
N THR A 399 -1.67 21.10 -29.54
CA THR A 399 -0.38 20.57 -29.99
C THR A 399 0.74 21.61 -30.00
N SER A 400 0.45 22.85 -30.41
CA SER A 400 1.44 23.94 -30.41
C SER A 400 1.92 24.28 -28.99
N GLN A 401 0.99 24.36 -28.03
CA GLN A 401 1.32 24.60 -26.62
C GLN A 401 2.09 23.41 -26.02
N LEU A 402 1.67 22.18 -26.33
CA LEU A 402 2.35 20.98 -25.87
C LEU A 402 3.79 20.91 -26.35
N PHE A 403 4.01 21.11 -27.64
CA PHE A 403 5.35 21.10 -28.22
C PHE A 403 6.22 22.21 -27.67
N LYS A 404 5.64 23.39 -27.40
CA LYS A 404 6.33 24.47 -26.71
C LYS A 404 6.74 24.06 -25.30
N THR A 405 5.84 23.51 -24.48
CA THR A 405 6.14 23.04 -23.11
C THR A 405 7.27 22.01 -23.11
N ILE A 406 7.25 21.03 -24.03
CA ILE A 406 8.29 20.01 -24.18
C ILE A 406 9.64 20.65 -24.57
N GLY A 407 9.62 21.55 -25.55
CA GLY A 407 10.81 22.25 -26.03
C GLY A 407 11.43 23.17 -24.98
N ASP A 408 10.63 23.94 -24.26
CA ASP A 408 11.06 24.82 -23.17
C ASP A 408 11.72 24.02 -22.03
N ALA A 409 11.27 22.77 -21.79
CA ALA A 409 11.88 21.85 -20.84
C ALA A 409 13.19 21.21 -21.35
N GLY A 410 13.63 21.52 -22.57
CA GLY A 410 14.83 20.94 -23.18
C GLY A 410 14.69 19.48 -23.62
N ILE A 411 13.46 18.98 -23.74
CA ILE A 411 13.18 17.60 -24.12
C ILE A 411 13.22 17.46 -25.65
N THR A 412 13.89 16.40 -26.13
CA THR A 412 13.99 16.02 -27.54
C THR A 412 13.45 14.60 -27.75
N ASN A 413 13.36 14.14 -29.01
CA ASN A 413 12.99 12.75 -29.30
C ASN A 413 14.02 11.71 -28.80
N ASN A 414 15.24 12.15 -28.49
CA ASN A 414 16.31 11.30 -27.95
C ASN A 414 16.40 11.36 -26.43
N SER A 415 15.59 12.19 -25.76
CA SER A 415 15.64 12.35 -24.31
C SER A 415 15.11 11.11 -23.60
N PHE A 416 15.77 10.74 -22.50
CA PHE A 416 15.24 9.84 -21.49
C PHE A 416 14.53 10.69 -20.44
N VAL A 417 13.20 10.68 -20.40
CA VAL A 417 12.44 11.52 -19.46
C VAL A 417 12.04 10.68 -18.27
N VAL A 418 12.41 11.10 -17.05
CA VAL A 418 11.91 10.52 -15.80
C VAL A 418 11.04 11.56 -15.11
N VAL A 419 9.73 11.31 -15.07
CA VAL A 419 8.75 12.18 -14.43
C VAL A 419 8.73 11.91 -12.92
N VAL A 420 8.84 12.97 -12.14
CA VAL A 420 8.94 12.95 -10.68
C VAL A 420 7.86 13.86 -10.10
N GLY A 421 7.01 13.32 -9.23
CA GLY A 421 6.03 14.09 -8.45
C GLY A 421 6.08 13.76 -6.97
N GLY A 422 5.17 14.35 -6.21
CA GLY A 422 4.89 13.96 -4.83
C GLY A 422 3.88 12.80 -4.79
N THR A 423 4.05 11.90 -3.84
CA THR A 423 3.15 10.78 -3.55
C THR A 423 2.69 10.76 -2.09
N ARG A 424 3.21 11.67 -1.25
CA ARG A 424 2.76 11.86 0.13
C ARG A 424 1.43 12.61 0.22
N GLY A 425 0.67 12.35 1.29
CA GLY A 425 -0.53 13.14 1.60
C GLY A 425 -1.58 12.36 2.40
N PRO A 426 -2.67 13.03 2.79
CA PRO A 426 -3.78 12.37 3.47
C PRO A 426 -4.59 11.47 2.52
N LEU A 427 -5.22 10.44 3.09
CA LEU A 427 -6.22 9.60 2.41
C LEU A 427 -7.66 10.13 2.58
N SER A 428 -7.89 10.97 3.58
CA SER A 428 -9.23 11.48 3.96
C SER A 428 -9.13 12.95 4.40
N PRO A 429 -10.16 13.79 4.15
CA PRO A 429 -11.45 13.48 3.49
C PRO A 429 -11.34 13.30 1.98
N MET A 430 -10.20 13.62 1.39
CA MET A 430 -9.91 13.40 -0.03
C MET A 430 -8.52 12.76 -0.18
N PRO A 431 -8.35 11.71 -1.01
CA PRO A 431 -7.10 10.98 -1.13
C PRO A 431 -6.08 11.72 -2.01
N LEU A 432 -5.64 12.91 -1.57
CA LEU A 432 -4.73 13.79 -2.29
C LEU A 432 -3.42 13.10 -2.69
N ALA A 433 -2.94 12.16 -1.88
CA ALA A 433 -1.76 11.35 -2.19
C ALA A 433 -1.94 10.52 -3.48
N LEU A 434 -3.12 9.93 -3.66
CA LEU A 434 -3.43 9.07 -4.81
C LEU A 434 -3.61 9.90 -6.09
N TYR A 435 -4.23 11.08 -5.97
CA TYR A 435 -4.38 11.99 -7.11
C TYR A 435 -3.03 12.56 -7.55
N SER A 436 -2.15 12.91 -6.60
CA SER A 436 -0.79 13.37 -6.93
C SER A 436 0.02 12.29 -7.64
N ALA A 437 -0.09 11.03 -7.19
CA ALA A 437 0.54 9.89 -7.86
C ALA A 437 -0.01 9.68 -9.29
N ALA A 438 -1.32 9.87 -9.49
CA ALA A 438 -1.93 9.81 -10.83
C ALA A 438 -1.43 10.93 -11.75
N GLY A 439 -1.25 12.15 -11.22
CA GLY A 439 -0.72 13.31 -11.94
C GLY A 439 0.63 13.05 -12.61
N ILE A 440 1.52 12.30 -11.96
CA ILE A 440 2.82 11.88 -12.53
C ILE A 440 2.61 11.12 -13.85
N THR A 441 1.70 10.14 -13.85
CA THR A 441 1.41 9.38 -15.07
C THR A 441 0.62 10.18 -16.09
N ARG A 442 -0.24 11.13 -15.68
CA ARG A 442 -0.88 12.08 -16.61
C ARG A 442 0.17 12.83 -17.41
N VAL A 443 1.17 13.39 -16.74
CA VAL A 443 2.27 14.09 -17.43
C VAL A 443 3.04 13.12 -18.35
N ALA A 444 3.38 11.92 -17.86
CA ALA A 444 4.10 10.92 -18.65
C ALA A 444 3.36 10.55 -19.95
N ILE A 445 2.04 10.33 -19.88
CA ILE A 445 1.25 9.98 -21.04
C ILE A 445 1.06 11.15 -22.01
N THR A 446 1.01 12.40 -21.54
CA THR A 446 0.96 13.58 -22.41
C THR A 446 2.25 13.69 -23.22
N ILE A 447 3.40 13.39 -22.62
CA ILE A 447 4.70 13.39 -23.29
C ILE A 447 4.78 12.22 -24.31
N LEU A 448 4.27 11.03 -23.95
CA LEU A 448 4.16 9.89 -24.87
C LEU A 448 3.22 10.17 -26.04
N TYR A 449 2.11 10.88 -25.79
CA TYR A 449 1.14 11.33 -26.80
C TYR A 449 1.79 12.30 -27.79
N ALA A 450 2.69 13.16 -27.33
CA ALA A 450 3.45 14.09 -28.16
C ALA A 450 4.46 13.40 -29.11
N GLY A 451 4.79 12.13 -28.85
CA GLY A 451 5.70 11.33 -29.67
C GLY A 451 7.08 11.09 -29.07
N VAL A 452 7.36 11.55 -27.84
CA VAL A 452 8.62 11.23 -27.15
C VAL A 452 8.58 9.75 -26.71
N PRO A 453 9.55 8.91 -27.12
CA PRO A 453 9.45 7.46 -26.93
C PRO A 453 9.87 6.98 -25.52
N ASN A 454 10.82 7.66 -24.87
CA ASN A 454 11.47 7.17 -23.65
C ASN A 454 11.00 7.95 -22.40
N VAL A 455 9.80 7.62 -21.89
CA VAL A 455 9.20 8.34 -20.75
C VAL A 455 8.88 7.40 -19.60
N ALA A 456 9.57 7.55 -18.48
CA ALA A 456 9.37 6.77 -17.26
C ALA A 456 8.80 7.61 -16.12
N VAL A 457 8.29 6.93 -15.10
CA VAL A 457 7.91 7.52 -13.81
C VAL A 457 8.81 7.01 -12.70
N LEU A 458 9.15 7.87 -11.74
CA LEU A 458 9.92 7.49 -10.56
C LEU A 458 9.03 6.77 -9.53
N ASP A 459 9.31 5.50 -9.28
CA ASP A 459 8.62 4.69 -8.27
C ASP A 459 8.83 5.27 -6.86
N GLY A 460 7.76 5.61 -6.15
CA GLY A 460 7.84 6.33 -4.87
C GLY A 460 7.91 7.85 -4.98
N GLY A 461 8.14 8.39 -6.18
CA GLY A 461 8.29 9.83 -6.42
C GLY A 461 9.43 10.48 -5.60
N PHE A 462 9.34 11.80 -5.42
CA PHE A 462 10.31 12.55 -4.63
C PHE A 462 10.31 12.17 -3.14
N ASP A 463 9.16 11.74 -2.62
CA ASP A 463 9.00 11.44 -1.19
C ASP A 463 9.80 10.21 -0.77
N LYS A 464 9.79 9.13 -1.57
CA LYS A 464 10.66 7.97 -1.35
C LYS A 464 12.14 8.31 -1.53
N TRP A 465 12.49 9.10 -2.55
CA TRP A 465 13.86 9.57 -2.76
C TRP A 465 14.43 10.29 -1.53
N LYS A 466 13.63 11.21 -0.96
CA LYS A 466 13.99 11.95 0.24
C LYS A 466 14.09 11.03 1.46
N LEU A 467 13.16 10.10 1.63
CA LEU A 467 13.15 9.17 2.76
C LEU A 467 14.37 8.24 2.76
N GLU A 468 14.83 7.81 1.58
CA GLU A 468 16.03 6.98 1.41
C GLU A 468 17.35 7.75 1.60
N GLY A 469 17.29 9.03 1.98
CA GLY A 469 18.48 9.85 2.25
C GLY A 469 19.31 10.18 1.01
N LYS A 470 18.72 10.09 -0.20
CA LYS A 470 19.43 10.40 -1.45
C LYS A 470 19.65 11.92 -1.58
N PRO A 471 20.65 12.36 -2.37
CA PRO A 471 21.00 13.78 -2.45
C PRO A 471 19.84 14.67 -2.91
N ILE A 472 19.71 15.84 -2.30
CA ILE A 472 18.72 16.87 -2.63
C ILE A 472 19.45 18.17 -2.94
N SER A 473 19.06 18.83 -4.02
CA SER A 473 19.55 20.14 -4.45
C SER A 473 18.52 21.23 -4.16
N LYS A 474 19.01 22.45 -3.98
CA LYS A 474 18.22 23.70 -4.09
C LYS A 474 18.74 24.61 -5.21
N ALA A 475 19.83 24.22 -5.88
CA ALA A 475 20.37 24.97 -6.99
C ALA A 475 19.42 24.82 -8.19
N PRO A 476 18.98 25.93 -8.81
CA PRO A 476 18.04 25.87 -9.93
C PRO A 476 18.67 25.15 -11.12
N ALA A 477 17.98 24.18 -11.70
CA ALA A 477 18.33 23.65 -13.01
C ALA A 477 17.63 24.51 -14.07
N THR A 478 18.40 25.14 -14.96
CA THR A 478 17.83 25.86 -16.09
C THR A 478 17.85 24.93 -17.31
N PRO A 479 16.69 24.52 -17.85
CA PRO A 479 16.67 23.74 -19.09
C PRO A 479 17.30 24.57 -20.21
N THR A 480 17.95 23.91 -21.17
CA THR A 480 18.33 24.56 -22.43
C THR A 480 17.18 24.35 -23.41
N PRO A 481 16.39 25.40 -23.74
CA PRO A 481 15.23 25.23 -24.59
C PRO A 481 15.61 24.76 -25.99
N VAL A 482 14.77 23.90 -26.57
CA VAL A 482 14.91 23.37 -27.92
C VAL A 482 13.61 23.56 -28.69
N THR A 483 13.69 23.60 -30.03
CA THR A 483 12.48 23.47 -30.83
C THR A 483 12.09 22.00 -30.88
N TYR A 484 10.98 21.65 -30.22
CA TYR A 484 10.44 20.29 -30.28
C TYR A 484 9.40 20.16 -31.39
N SER A 485 9.49 19.06 -32.14
CA SER A 485 8.41 18.58 -33.01
C SER A 485 8.35 17.06 -32.93
N GLY A 486 7.14 16.53 -32.91
CA GLY A 486 6.87 15.10 -32.76
C GLY A 486 5.64 14.67 -33.55
N ALA A 487 5.44 13.35 -33.64
CA ALA A 487 4.24 12.79 -34.25
C ALA A 487 3.20 12.50 -33.16
N ILE A 488 2.09 13.24 -33.19
CA ILE A 488 0.98 13.03 -32.26
C ILE A 488 0.40 11.63 -32.43
N LYS A 489 0.31 10.88 -31.32
CA LYS A 489 -0.35 9.57 -31.26
C LYS A 489 -1.87 9.74 -31.14
N SER A 490 -2.51 10.29 -32.17
CA SER A 490 -3.94 10.63 -32.14
C SER A 490 -4.86 9.45 -31.82
N GLY A 491 -4.44 8.22 -32.14
CA GLY A 491 -5.18 6.99 -31.80
C GLY A 491 -5.19 6.62 -30.32
N MET A 492 -4.46 7.35 -29.47
CA MET A 492 -4.39 7.15 -28.03
C MET A 492 -5.61 7.72 -27.29
N ILE A 493 -6.19 8.82 -27.79
CA ILE A 493 -7.35 9.49 -27.18
C ILE A 493 -8.59 9.23 -28.03
N VAL A 494 -9.71 8.92 -27.39
CA VAL A 494 -11.00 8.68 -28.06
C VAL A 494 -12.09 9.61 -27.54
N SER A 495 -13.05 9.94 -28.41
CA SER A 495 -14.17 10.81 -28.08
C SER A 495 -15.31 10.06 -27.39
N LYS A 496 -16.19 10.80 -26.70
CA LYS A 496 -17.45 10.29 -26.14
C LYS A 496 -18.27 9.47 -27.14
N GLN A 497 -18.38 9.94 -28.38
CA GLN A 497 -19.10 9.22 -29.45
C GLN A 497 -18.43 7.89 -29.82
N TYR A 498 -17.09 7.84 -29.83
CA TYR A 498 -16.35 6.60 -30.06
C TYR A 498 -16.69 5.57 -28.98
N VAL A 499 -16.66 5.98 -27.70
CA VAL A 499 -16.99 5.11 -26.57
C VAL A 499 -18.43 4.61 -26.64
N ALA A 500 -19.40 5.49 -26.92
CA ALA A 500 -20.80 5.12 -27.07
C ALA A 500 -21.01 4.04 -28.16
N ASN A 501 -20.28 4.13 -29.26
CA ASN A 501 -20.34 3.14 -30.34
C ASN A 501 -19.67 1.79 -30.01
N LYS A 502 -18.92 1.72 -28.91
CA LYS A 502 -18.07 0.59 -28.50
C LYS A 502 -18.58 -0.19 -27.29
N ILE A 503 -19.64 0.29 -26.64
CA ILE A 503 -20.37 -0.44 -25.60
C ILE A 503 -20.72 -1.85 -26.10
N ASN A 504 -20.44 -2.88 -25.30
CA ASN A 504 -20.60 -4.31 -25.61
C ASN A 504 -19.78 -4.84 -26.81
N LYS A 505 -18.88 -4.04 -27.40
CA LYS A 505 -18.06 -4.45 -28.57
C LYS A 505 -16.57 -4.53 -28.27
N THR A 506 -16.12 -3.89 -27.20
CA THR A 506 -14.73 -3.85 -26.79
C THR A 506 -14.61 -3.87 -25.27
N VAL A 507 -13.39 -4.03 -24.76
CA VAL A 507 -13.12 -3.89 -23.33
C VAL A 507 -13.15 -2.41 -22.96
N ILE A 508 -14.05 -2.03 -22.06
CA ILE A 508 -14.07 -0.72 -21.43
C ILE A 508 -13.68 -0.92 -19.96
N VAL A 509 -12.79 -0.08 -19.44
CA VAL A 509 -12.29 -0.16 -18.06
C VAL A 509 -12.62 1.13 -17.33
N ASP A 510 -13.36 1.00 -16.24
CA ASP A 510 -13.60 2.08 -15.27
C ASP A 510 -12.53 2.00 -14.17
N ALA A 511 -11.64 2.99 -14.16
CA ALA A 511 -10.48 3.01 -13.26
C ALA A 511 -10.76 3.67 -11.89
N ARG A 512 -12.03 3.98 -11.58
CA ARG A 512 -12.46 4.58 -10.31
C ARG A 512 -12.62 3.52 -9.21
N ASP A 513 -12.78 3.99 -7.98
CA ASP A 513 -13.02 3.14 -6.82
C ASP A 513 -14.35 2.36 -6.95
N PRO A 514 -14.44 1.14 -6.38
CA PRO A 514 -15.61 0.28 -6.54
C PRO A 514 -16.93 0.94 -6.15
N GLU A 515 -16.95 1.72 -5.08
CA GLU A 515 -18.14 2.43 -4.60
C GLU A 515 -18.64 3.50 -5.57
N VAL A 516 -17.74 4.12 -6.35
CA VAL A 516 -18.10 5.07 -7.40
C VAL A 516 -18.65 4.33 -8.62
N TYR A 517 -17.98 3.25 -9.01
CA TYR A 517 -18.42 2.39 -10.11
C TYR A 517 -19.82 1.80 -9.83
N LEU A 518 -20.07 1.26 -8.64
CA LEU A 518 -21.35 0.68 -8.24
C LEU A 518 -22.46 1.73 -8.07
N GLY A 519 -22.09 3.02 -7.99
CA GLY A 519 -23.01 4.14 -7.88
C GLY A 519 -23.42 4.49 -6.44
N PHE A 520 -22.68 4.02 -5.44
CA PHE A 520 -22.88 4.39 -4.03
C PHE A 520 -22.34 5.79 -3.72
N VAL A 521 -21.30 6.22 -4.44
CA VAL A 521 -20.68 7.54 -4.28
C VAL A 521 -20.74 8.30 -5.60
N LYS A 522 -21.23 9.55 -5.54
CA LYS A 522 -21.11 10.50 -6.64
C LYS A 522 -19.85 11.33 -6.47
N GLU A 523 -18.92 11.26 -7.42
CA GLU A 523 -17.80 12.19 -7.44
C GLU A 523 -18.31 13.63 -7.63
N PRO A 524 -17.75 14.64 -6.93
CA PRO A 524 -18.25 16.02 -6.96
C PRO A 524 -18.31 16.66 -8.35
N TRP A 525 -17.44 16.23 -9.27
CA TRP A 525 -17.36 16.71 -10.65
C TRP A 525 -18.28 15.96 -11.63
N CYS A 526 -19.00 14.93 -11.18
CA CYS A 526 -19.96 14.19 -12.00
C CYS A 526 -21.40 14.67 -11.75
N THR A 527 -22.21 14.71 -12.81
CA THR A 527 -23.61 15.16 -12.72
C THR A 527 -24.52 14.08 -12.11
N ARG A 528 -24.21 12.80 -12.30
CA ARG A 528 -24.99 11.64 -11.80
C ARG A 528 -24.08 10.45 -11.44
N VAL A 529 -24.59 9.54 -10.62
CA VAL A 529 -23.92 8.29 -10.22
C VAL A 529 -23.88 7.26 -11.34
N GLY A 530 -23.01 6.26 -11.20
CA GLY A 530 -22.92 5.09 -12.07
C GLY A 530 -21.72 5.10 -13.02
N HIS A 531 -21.67 4.09 -13.88
CA HIS A 531 -20.59 3.82 -14.83
C HIS A 531 -21.11 3.60 -16.25
N ILE A 532 -20.21 3.65 -17.24
CA ILE A 532 -20.52 3.40 -18.66
C ILE A 532 -20.93 1.92 -18.81
N PRO A 533 -22.05 1.59 -19.49
CA PRO A 533 -22.47 0.20 -19.67
C PRO A 533 -21.36 -0.67 -20.26
N SER A 534 -21.28 -1.93 -19.82
CA SER A 534 -20.25 -2.93 -20.18
C SER A 534 -18.83 -2.66 -19.67
N ALA A 535 -18.59 -1.54 -18.98
CA ALA A 535 -17.30 -1.28 -18.36
C ALA A 535 -17.00 -2.32 -17.28
N LYS A 536 -15.73 -2.69 -17.16
CA LYS A 536 -15.19 -3.50 -16.06
C LYS A 536 -14.52 -2.58 -15.06
N ASN A 537 -14.77 -2.76 -13.77
CA ASN A 537 -14.07 -2.00 -12.75
C ASN A 537 -12.66 -2.53 -12.52
N LEU A 538 -11.66 -1.65 -12.64
CA LEU A 538 -10.28 -1.93 -12.29
C LEU A 538 -9.70 -0.70 -11.59
N PRO A 539 -9.89 -0.57 -10.26
CA PRO A 539 -9.50 0.62 -9.51
C PRO A 539 -8.00 0.91 -9.62
N THR A 540 -7.64 2.12 -10.07
CA THR A 540 -6.24 2.55 -10.15
C THR A 540 -5.49 2.49 -8.81
N PRO A 541 -6.10 2.82 -7.65
CA PRO A 541 -5.42 2.70 -6.36
C PRO A 541 -4.85 1.32 -6.06
N TRP A 542 -5.42 0.25 -6.61
CA TRP A 542 -4.91 -1.12 -6.44
C TRP A 542 -3.58 -1.37 -7.15
N LEU A 543 -3.13 -0.47 -8.05
CA LEU A 543 -1.83 -0.59 -8.71
C LEU A 543 -0.68 -0.21 -7.77
N TRP A 544 -0.99 0.44 -6.64
CA TRP A 544 0.00 0.99 -5.73
C TRP A 544 0.01 0.31 -4.35
N ILE A 545 1.21 0.14 -3.81
CA ILE A 545 1.49 -0.15 -2.42
C ILE A 545 1.66 1.17 -1.69
N LEU A 546 0.85 1.38 -0.64
CA LEU A 546 0.91 2.58 0.19
C LEU A 546 1.78 2.33 1.42
N THR A 547 2.78 3.18 1.64
CA THR A 547 3.48 3.24 2.91
C THR A 547 2.84 4.31 3.77
N LEU A 548 2.28 3.91 4.91
CA LEU A 548 1.53 4.80 5.80
C LEU A 548 2.37 5.21 7.01
N ASN A 549 2.14 6.43 7.49
CA ASN A 549 2.61 6.86 8.79
C ASN A 549 1.67 6.28 9.86
N GLU A 550 2.20 5.46 10.76
CA GLU A 550 1.39 4.74 11.77
C GLU A 550 0.62 5.67 12.72
N THR A 551 1.13 6.87 12.97
CA THR A 551 0.49 7.82 13.89
C THR A 551 -0.63 8.60 13.25
N THR A 552 -0.45 9.02 11.99
CA THR A 552 -1.38 9.93 11.30
C THR A 552 -2.28 9.21 10.28
N GLY A 553 -1.94 7.99 9.89
CA GLY A 553 -2.59 7.26 8.78
C GLY A 553 -2.29 7.85 7.39
N ASN A 554 -1.49 8.91 7.30
CA ASN A 554 -1.17 9.56 6.04
C ASN A 554 -0.19 8.74 5.21
N VAL A 555 -0.29 8.84 3.89
CA VAL A 555 0.68 8.23 2.97
C VAL A 555 2.01 8.98 3.08
N VAL A 556 3.08 8.24 3.36
CA VAL A 556 4.47 8.71 3.32
C VAL A 556 4.98 8.72 1.89
N TYR A 557 4.73 7.63 1.15
CA TYR A 557 4.93 7.51 -0.29
C TYR A 557 4.11 6.32 -0.82
N SER A 558 3.93 6.25 -2.14
CA SER A 558 3.32 5.11 -2.83
C SER A 558 4.25 4.55 -3.90
N THR A 559 4.30 3.21 -4.01
CA THR A 559 5.11 2.48 -5.01
C THR A 559 4.21 1.58 -5.84
N TYR A 560 4.66 1.12 -7.00
CA TYR A 560 3.91 0.14 -7.79
C TYR A 560 4.09 -1.28 -7.25
N HIS A 561 3.06 -2.11 -7.43
CA HIS A 561 3.19 -3.55 -7.19
C HIS A 561 4.17 -4.22 -8.17
N GLU A 562 4.68 -5.38 -7.75
CA GLU A 562 5.48 -6.27 -8.59
C GLU A 562 4.76 -6.63 -9.91
N ILE A 563 5.55 -6.85 -10.96
CA ILE A 563 5.04 -7.05 -12.32
C ILE A 563 4.03 -8.21 -12.44
N SER A 564 4.17 -9.25 -11.62
CA SER A 564 3.27 -10.40 -11.57
C SER A 564 1.86 -10.00 -11.13
N LEU A 565 1.74 -9.18 -10.09
CA LEU A 565 0.43 -8.71 -9.60
C LEU A 565 -0.18 -7.72 -10.60
N LEU A 566 0.62 -6.84 -11.19
CA LEU A 566 0.15 -5.94 -12.24
C LEU A 566 -0.39 -6.73 -13.46
N ARG A 567 0.26 -7.85 -13.84
CA ARG A 567 -0.25 -8.76 -14.89
C ARG A 567 -1.59 -9.38 -14.52
N LEU A 568 -1.73 -9.87 -13.28
CA LEU A 568 -2.98 -10.42 -12.78
C LEU A 568 -4.10 -9.37 -12.85
N MET A 569 -3.83 -8.15 -12.37
CA MET A 569 -4.78 -7.04 -12.45
C MET A 569 -5.16 -6.68 -13.88
N GLY A 570 -4.18 -6.58 -14.79
CA GLY A 570 -4.43 -6.32 -16.21
C GLY A 570 -5.29 -7.40 -16.87
N SER A 571 -5.19 -8.66 -16.43
CA SER A 571 -5.99 -9.76 -16.96
C SER A 571 -7.49 -9.61 -16.70
N ILE A 572 -7.89 -8.84 -15.67
CA ILE A 572 -9.30 -8.48 -15.42
C ILE A 572 -9.86 -7.72 -16.62
N ALA A 573 -9.07 -6.82 -17.21
CA ALA A 573 -9.43 -6.15 -18.46
C ALA A 573 -9.56 -7.19 -19.58
N THR A 574 -8.47 -7.90 -19.89
CA THR A 574 -8.43 -9.01 -20.86
C THR A 574 -7.08 -9.71 -20.84
N THR A 575 -7.01 -10.99 -21.17
CA THR A 575 -5.74 -11.71 -21.37
C THR A 575 -5.17 -11.50 -22.78
N ASN A 576 -5.95 -10.99 -23.73
CA ASN A 576 -5.50 -10.70 -25.10
C ASN A 576 -4.86 -9.31 -25.19
N LYS A 577 -3.52 -9.26 -25.24
CA LYS A 577 -2.75 -8.01 -25.30
C LYS A 577 -2.94 -7.17 -26.57
N SER A 578 -3.58 -7.70 -27.59
CA SER A 578 -3.92 -6.98 -28.83
C SER A 578 -5.38 -6.56 -28.91
N ALA A 579 -6.20 -6.94 -27.93
CA ALA A 579 -7.57 -6.45 -27.85
C ALA A 579 -7.59 -4.93 -27.62
N GLU A 580 -8.61 -4.26 -28.18
CA GLU A 580 -8.85 -2.86 -27.89
C GLU A 580 -9.35 -2.69 -26.45
N ILE A 581 -8.70 -1.81 -25.70
CA ILE A 581 -9.07 -1.44 -24.32
C ILE A 581 -9.28 0.06 -24.28
N ILE A 582 -10.45 0.51 -23.81
CA ILE A 582 -10.75 1.91 -23.56
C ILE A 582 -10.78 2.12 -22.05
N VAL A 583 -9.84 2.90 -21.51
CA VAL A 583 -9.79 3.26 -20.09
C VAL A 583 -10.40 4.64 -19.86
N TYR A 584 -11.14 4.81 -18.77
CA TYR A 584 -11.65 6.11 -18.31
C TYR A 584 -11.71 6.14 -16.78
N CYS A 585 -11.90 7.33 -16.20
CA CYS A 585 -12.15 7.47 -14.76
C CYS A 585 -13.12 8.62 -14.47
N GLY A 586 -12.87 9.45 -13.46
CA GLY A 586 -13.65 10.67 -13.21
C GLY A 586 -13.38 11.77 -14.24
N VAL A 587 -12.10 12.15 -14.39
CA VAL A 587 -11.64 13.31 -15.19
C VAL A 587 -10.34 13.04 -15.98
N GLY A 588 -9.95 11.78 -16.17
CA GLY A 588 -8.73 11.41 -16.91
C GLY A 588 -7.46 11.16 -16.08
N GLY A 589 -7.43 11.53 -14.79
CA GLY A 589 -6.28 11.27 -13.90
C GLY A 589 -5.97 9.77 -13.71
N TYR A 590 -6.79 9.04 -12.95
CA TYR A 590 -6.64 7.58 -12.76
C TYR A 590 -6.61 6.76 -14.06
N ALA A 591 -7.34 7.20 -15.10
CA ALA A 591 -7.30 6.57 -16.42
C ALA A 591 -5.90 6.63 -17.03
N SER A 592 -5.16 7.73 -16.80
CA SER A 592 -3.78 7.89 -17.27
C SER A 592 -2.84 6.88 -16.63
N THR A 593 -2.96 6.62 -15.32
CA THR A 593 -2.18 5.58 -14.64
C THR A 593 -2.49 4.20 -15.22
N MET A 594 -3.79 3.89 -15.38
CA MET A 594 -4.21 2.58 -15.89
C MET A 594 -3.73 2.36 -17.33
N TYR A 595 -3.84 3.39 -18.18
CA TYR A 595 -3.27 3.38 -19.52
C TYR A 595 -1.77 3.09 -19.47
N PHE A 596 -1.03 3.84 -18.64
CA PHE A 596 0.42 3.75 -18.56
C PHE A 596 0.86 2.34 -18.14
N VAL A 597 0.20 1.74 -17.14
CA VAL A 597 0.52 0.38 -16.70
C VAL A 597 0.16 -0.64 -17.79
N LEU A 598 -1.04 -0.58 -18.38
CA LEU A 598 -1.42 -1.54 -19.42
C LEU A 598 -0.49 -1.44 -20.64
N SER A 599 -0.26 -0.24 -21.16
CA SER A 599 0.51 -0.06 -22.40
C SER A 599 2.03 -0.17 -22.17
N GLU A 600 2.57 0.61 -21.25
CA GLU A 600 4.03 0.80 -21.13
C GLU A 600 4.70 -0.21 -20.19
N VAL A 601 3.96 -0.76 -19.22
CA VAL A 601 4.50 -1.75 -18.25
C VAL A 601 4.14 -3.18 -18.66
N LEU A 602 2.88 -3.41 -19.08
CA LEU A 602 2.35 -4.73 -19.37
C LEU A 602 2.34 -5.06 -20.86
N GLY A 603 2.60 -4.11 -21.76
CA GLY A 603 2.74 -4.34 -23.19
C GLY A 603 1.42 -4.62 -23.92
N TYR A 604 0.30 -4.08 -23.45
CA TYR A 604 -0.94 -4.06 -24.23
C TYR A 604 -0.79 -3.07 -25.39
N THR A 605 -1.12 -3.51 -26.60
CA THR A 605 -0.75 -2.80 -27.83
C THR A 605 -1.84 -1.88 -28.39
N ASN A 606 -3.08 -2.00 -27.89
CA ASN A 606 -4.23 -1.21 -28.36
C ASN A 606 -5.05 -0.66 -27.18
N VAL A 607 -4.38 0.07 -26.28
CA VAL A 607 -5.02 0.79 -25.17
C VAL A 607 -5.35 2.22 -25.65
N LYS A 608 -6.49 2.74 -25.22
CA LYS A 608 -7.00 4.08 -25.53
C LYS A 608 -7.54 4.73 -24.27
N ILE A 609 -7.49 6.04 -24.19
CA ILE A 609 -8.05 6.83 -23.09
C ILE A 609 -9.26 7.60 -23.60
N TYR A 610 -10.38 7.48 -22.91
CA TYR A 610 -11.48 8.41 -23.04
C TYR A 610 -11.27 9.56 -22.06
N ASP A 611 -10.68 10.67 -22.56
CA ASP A 611 -10.15 11.74 -21.72
C ASP A 611 -11.25 12.43 -20.91
N GLY A 612 -12.35 12.82 -21.58
CA GLY A 612 -13.51 13.45 -20.96
C GLY A 612 -14.18 12.64 -19.85
N SER A 613 -13.95 11.32 -19.84
CA SER A 613 -14.22 10.45 -18.68
C SER A 613 -15.67 10.53 -18.18
N ALA A 614 -15.92 10.17 -16.91
CA ALA A 614 -17.24 10.23 -16.32
C ALA A 614 -17.79 11.67 -16.21
N GLN A 615 -16.94 12.69 -16.06
CA GLN A 615 -17.37 14.09 -16.05
C GLN A 615 -18.12 14.46 -17.33
N GLU A 616 -17.55 14.18 -18.51
CA GLU A 616 -18.21 14.44 -19.79
C GLU A 616 -19.40 13.51 -20.03
N TRP A 617 -19.27 12.23 -19.68
CA TRP A 617 -20.30 11.21 -19.91
C TRP A 617 -21.56 11.47 -19.08
N THR A 618 -21.40 11.79 -17.81
CA THR A 618 -22.52 11.97 -16.88
C THR A 618 -23.25 13.28 -17.09
N ALA A 619 -22.58 14.31 -17.62
CA ALA A 619 -23.18 15.58 -17.99
C ALA A 619 -24.16 15.46 -19.18
N ASP A 620 -23.94 14.50 -20.07
CA ASP A 620 -24.85 14.20 -21.17
C ASP A 620 -25.95 13.25 -20.71
N LEU A 621 -27.09 13.80 -20.30
CA LEU A 621 -28.21 13.03 -19.75
C LEU A 621 -28.83 12.02 -20.74
N THR A 622 -28.52 12.12 -22.03
CA THR A 622 -29.02 11.18 -23.06
C THR A 622 -28.26 9.85 -23.07
N LEU A 623 -27.04 9.81 -22.51
CA LEU A 623 -26.23 8.61 -22.48
C LEU A 623 -26.65 7.67 -21.33
N PRO A 624 -26.52 6.35 -21.51
CA PRO A 624 -26.83 5.38 -20.46
C PRO A 624 -25.75 5.37 -19.37
N VAL A 625 -26.17 5.11 -18.13
CA VAL A 625 -25.31 4.76 -17.00
C VAL A 625 -25.85 3.51 -16.31
N VAL A 626 -24.97 2.71 -15.74
CA VAL A 626 -25.31 1.52 -14.93
C VAL A 626 -24.89 1.78 -13.48
N TYR A 627 -25.71 1.32 -12.54
CA TYR A 627 -25.45 1.36 -11.09
C TYR A 627 -26.27 0.25 -10.42
N GLU A 628 -25.89 -0.17 -9.21
CA GLU A 628 -26.66 -1.18 -8.48
C GLU A 628 -27.94 -0.57 -7.87
N ALA A 629 -29.08 -1.22 -8.11
CA ALA A 629 -30.40 -0.78 -7.65
C ALA A 629 -30.58 -0.76 -6.11
N LEU A 630 -29.64 -1.34 -5.35
CA LEU A 630 -29.57 -1.21 -3.89
C LEU A 630 -29.24 0.22 -3.42
N GLY A 631 -28.80 1.10 -4.33
CA GLY A 631 -28.40 2.47 -4.03
C GLY A 631 -29.52 3.39 -3.53
N SER A 632 -30.79 3.16 -3.89
CA SER A 632 -31.89 4.02 -3.40
C SER A 632 -32.23 3.76 -1.92
N GLU A 633 -32.17 2.50 -1.47
CA GLU A 633 -32.41 2.15 -0.06
C GLU A 633 -31.20 2.53 0.83
N ASN A 634 -29.99 2.54 0.28
CA ASN A 634 -28.77 2.89 1.02
C ASN A 634 -28.57 4.42 1.17
N MET A 635 -29.14 5.23 0.26
CA MET A 635 -29.09 6.69 0.36
C MET A 635 -29.96 7.22 1.53
N GLU A 636 -31.13 6.62 1.76
CA GLU A 636 -31.95 6.88 2.95
C GLU A 636 -31.26 6.43 4.24
N LEU A 637 -30.52 5.30 4.19
CA LEU A 637 -29.77 4.80 5.34
C LEU A 637 -28.54 5.67 5.66
N SER A 638 -27.83 6.16 4.64
CA SER A 638 -26.72 7.10 4.81
C SER A 638 -27.20 8.44 5.35
N GLN A 639 -28.30 8.99 4.83
CA GLN A 639 -28.92 10.19 5.40
C GLN A 639 -29.34 9.97 6.86
N SER A 640 -29.94 8.83 7.17
CA SER A 640 -30.30 8.46 8.55
C SER A 640 -29.08 8.32 9.46
N PHE A 641 -27.96 7.79 8.94
CA PHE A 641 -26.70 7.67 9.67
C PHE A 641 -26.05 9.04 9.91
N ASP A 642 -26.02 9.92 8.90
CA ASP A 642 -25.47 11.26 9.01
C ASP A 642 -26.31 12.12 9.98
N GLU A 643 -27.64 12.00 9.94
CA GLU A 643 -28.52 12.61 10.94
C GLU A 643 -28.27 12.05 12.35
N LEU A 644 -28.06 10.74 12.49
CA LEU A 644 -27.78 10.12 13.78
C LEU A 644 -26.42 10.56 14.32
N LYS A 645 -25.42 10.68 13.45
CA LYS A 645 -24.08 11.17 13.78
C LYS A 645 -24.11 12.63 14.21
N SER A 646 -24.84 13.50 13.48
CA SER A 646 -25.03 14.89 13.88
C SER A 646 -25.69 14.99 15.27
N LYS A 647 -26.73 14.18 15.53
CA LYS A 647 -27.37 14.11 16.86
C LYS A 647 -26.44 13.60 17.94
N TYR A 648 -25.55 12.68 17.61
CA TYR A 648 -24.52 12.18 18.53
C TYR A 648 -23.47 13.25 18.85
N ASP A 649 -22.99 13.98 17.84
CA ASP A 649 -22.02 15.06 18.02
C ASP A 649 -22.64 16.21 18.85
N ASP A 650 -23.90 16.57 18.59
CA ASP A 650 -24.66 17.53 19.41
C ASP A 650 -24.80 17.04 20.86
N LEU A 651 -25.10 15.75 21.06
CA LEU A 651 -25.19 15.16 22.40
C LEU A 651 -23.86 15.19 23.14
N MET A 652 -22.74 14.93 22.45
CA MET A 652 -21.41 15.01 23.02
C MET A 652 -21.03 16.46 23.37
N GLY A 653 -21.40 17.44 22.54
CA GLY A 653 -21.24 18.86 22.87
C GLY A 653 -22.05 19.29 24.09
N ASN A 654 -23.29 18.82 24.20
CA ASN A 654 -24.15 19.03 25.38
C ASN A 654 -23.58 18.36 26.63
N TYR A 655 -23.03 17.14 26.51
CA TYR A 655 -22.37 16.44 27.60
C TYR A 655 -21.15 17.22 28.10
N SER A 656 -20.29 17.71 27.20
CA SER A 656 -19.14 18.55 27.57
C SER A 656 -19.56 19.83 28.27
N SER A 657 -20.63 20.48 27.77
CA SER A 657 -21.18 21.69 28.39
C SER A 657 -21.75 21.41 29.79
N LEU A 658 -22.41 20.27 29.96
CA LEU A 658 -22.91 19.82 31.27
C LEU A 658 -21.77 19.51 32.24
N GLU A 659 -20.68 18.91 31.76
CA GLU A 659 -19.48 18.67 32.55
C GLU A 659 -18.86 19.99 33.06
N ASP A 660 -18.78 21.01 32.21
CA ASP A 660 -18.29 22.34 32.60
C ASP A 660 -19.24 23.04 33.58
N SER A 661 -20.56 22.93 33.38
CA SER A 661 -21.56 23.41 34.32
C SER A 661 -21.46 22.69 35.68
N TYR A 662 -21.19 21.40 35.67
CA TYR A 662 -21.00 20.61 36.89
C TYR A 662 -19.72 21.03 37.63
N LYS A 663 -18.61 21.27 36.92
CA LYS A 663 -17.39 21.84 37.52
C LYS A 663 -17.65 23.21 38.17
N LYS A 664 -18.36 24.11 37.48
CA LYS A 664 -18.77 25.41 38.06
C LYS A 664 -19.67 25.27 39.29
N LEU A 665 -20.53 24.25 39.31
CA LEU A 665 -21.38 23.95 40.46
C LEU A 665 -20.54 23.45 41.65
N ILE A 666 -19.53 22.62 41.40
CA ILE A 666 -18.55 22.21 42.43
C ILE A 666 -17.83 23.44 42.97
N ASP A 667 -17.28 24.30 42.11
CA ASP A 667 -16.59 25.53 42.54
C ASP A 667 -17.50 26.42 43.39
N SER A 668 -18.76 26.59 42.96
CA SER A 668 -19.77 27.35 43.71
C SER A 668 -20.12 26.70 45.05
N TYR A 669 -20.19 25.38 45.10
CA TYR A 669 -20.43 24.63 46.33
C TYR A 669 -19.27 24.79 47.30
N GLU A 670 -18.02 24.69 46.83
CA GLU A 670 -16.82 24.91 47.66
C GLU A 670 -16.77 26.33 48.20
N GLU A 671 -17.12 27.34 47.39
CA GLU A 671 -17.22 28.73 47.84
C GLU A 671 -18.32 28.91 48.91
N ILE A 672 -19.49 28.32 48.72
CA ILE A 672 -20.58 28.34 49.71
C ILE A 672 -20.16 27.61 50.99
N SER A 673 -19.48 26.47 50.88
CA SER A 673 -18.97 25.72 52.03
C SER A 673 -17.98 26.55 52.83
N SER A 674 -17.05 27.24 52.17
CA SER A 674 -16.11 28.16 52.84
C SER A 674 -16.85 29.31 53.53
N LYS A 675 -17.83 29.93 52.86
CA LYS A 675 -18.65 30.99 53.46
C LYS A 675 -19.48 30.50 54.65
N TYR A 676 -19.94 29.24 54.60
CA TYR A 676 -20.63 28.61 55.71
C TYR A 676 -19.70 28.40 56.90
N ASP A 677 -18.47 27.94 56.67
CA ASP A 677 -17.47 27.78 57.74
C ASP A 677 -17.10 29.13 58.38
N ASP A 678 -16.94 30.18 57.58
CA ASP A 678 -16.74 31.56 58.06
C ASP A 678 -17.94 32.03 58.90
N LEU A 679 -19.17 31.81 58.41
CA LEU A 679 -20.40 32.19 59.12
C LEU A 679 -20.53 31.41 60.44
N LYS A 680 -20.18 30.13 60.44
CA LYS A 680 -20.16 29.29 61.63
C LYS A 680 -19.16 29.82 62.65
N GLY A 681 -17.94 30.17 62.23
CA GLY A 681 -16.94 30.80 63.09
C GLY A 681 -17.43 32.13 63.66
N ASN A 682 -18.06 32.97 62.84
CA ASN A 682 -18.67 34.24 63.28
C ASN A 682 -19.82 34.01 64.27
N PHE A 683 -20.65 32.99 64.07
CA PHE A 683 -21.73 32.63 64.98
C PHE A 683 -21.18 32.14 66.32
N GLU A 684 -20.13 31.31 66.33
CA GLU A 684 -19.46 30.87 67.56
C GLU A 684 -18.84 32.06 68.32
N ALA A 685 -18.22 33.01 67.61
CA ALA A 685 -17.72 34.24 68.20
C ALA A 685 -18.85 35.12 68.77
N LEU A 686 -19.96 35.27 68.04
CA LEU A 686 -21.14 36.01 68.50
C LEU A 686 -21.76 35.36 69.73
N ARG A 687 -21.84 34.03 69.75
CA ARG A 687 -22.30 33.27 70.91
C ARG A 687 -21.40 33.52 72.12
N GLY A 688 -20.08 33.48 71.95
CA GLY A 688 -19.14 33.84 73.02
C GLY A 688 -19.32 35.28 73.53
N ASN A 689 -19.63 36.22 72.64
CA ASN A 689 -19.96 37.60 73.02
C ASN A 689 -21.31 37.71 73.75
N TYR A 690 -22.31 36.93 73.33
CA TYR A 690 -23.61 36.86 73.98
C TYR A 690 -23.50 36.27 75.39
N ASP A 691 -22.70 35.21 75.56
CA ASP A 691 -22.44 34.62 76.87
C ASP A 691 -21.79 35.63 77.81
N LYS A 692 -20.77 36.37 77.33
CA LYS A 692 -20.15 37.50 78.07
C LYS A 692 -21.14 38.61 78.40
N LEU A 693 -22.01 38.97 77.45
CA LEU A 693 -23.03 40.00 77.67
C LEU A 693 -24.06 39.54 78.71
N THR A 694 -24.42 38.26 78.70
CA THR A 694 -25.32 37.64 79.67
C THR A 694 -24.71 37.63 81.07
N GLU A 695 -23.43 37.29 81.20
CA GLU A 695 -22.70 37.42 82.47
C GLU A 695 -22.70 38.86 82.98
N ASN A 696 -22.41 39.83 82.10
CA ASN A 696 -22.44 41.25 82.44
C ASN A 696 -23.85 41.72 82.82
N TYR A 697 -24.89 41.27 82.11
CA TYR A 697 -26.28 41.58 82.42
C TYR A 697 -26.69 41.02 83.78
N ASN A 698 -26.35 39.76 84.08
CA ASN A 698 -26.64 39.14 85.38
C ASN A 698 -25.92 39.89 86.50
N LYS A 699 -24.67 40.32 86.27
CA LYS A 699 -23.94 41.18 87.20
C LYS A 699 -24.65 42.52 87.41
N LEU A 700 -25.06 43.18 86.33
CA LEU A 700 -25.79 44.45 86.38
C LEU A 700 -27.16 44.30 87.06
N GLN A 701 -27.88 43.21 86.84
CA GLN A 701 -29.15 42.91 87.50
C GLN A 701 -28.95 42.72 89.01
N GLY A 702 -27.87 42.06 89.41
CA GLY A 702 -27.45 41.97 90.81
C GLY A 702 -27.16 43.35 91.40
N ASP A 703 -26.42 44.20 90.69
CA ASP A 703 -26.12 45.57 91.10
C ASP A 703 -27.39 46.46 91.15
N TYR A 704 -28.32 46.29 90.20
CA TYR A 704 -29.60 47.00 90.17
C TYR A 704 -30.51 46.58 91.31
N SER A 705 -30.58 45.28 91.63
CA SER A 705 -31.37 44.78 92.77
C SER A 705 -30.84 45.35 94.08
N ARG A 706 -29.51 45.43 94.24
CA ARG A 706 -28.89 46.13 95.38
C ARG A 706 -29.26 47.61 95.41
N LEU A 707 -29.23 48.29 94.27
CA LEU A 707 -29.62 49.69 94.18
C LEU A 707 -31.11 49.91 94.48
N GLN A 708 -31.98 48.99 94.08
CA GLN A 708 -33.42 49.04 94.36
C GLN A 708 -33.70 48.82 95.85
N ASP A 709 -33.00 47.87 96.49
CA ASP A 709 -33.05 47.69 97.95
C ASP A 709 -32.57 48.95 98.67
N ASP A 710 -31.48 49.56 98.22
CA ASP A 710 -30.96 50.80 98.78
C ASP A 710 -31.94 51.98 98.55
N TYR A 711 -32.60 52.04 97.40
CA TYR A 711 -33.64 53.03 97.10
C TYR A 711 -34.89 52.81 97.94
N SER A 712 -35.38 51.58 98.11
CA SER A 712 -36.53 51.27 98.97
C SER A 712 -36.27 51.67 100.42
N LYS A 713 -35.08 51.35 100.94
CA LYS A 713 -34.66 51.82 102.27
C LYS A 713 -34.60 53.35 102.35
N LEU A 714 -34.21 54.02 101.27
CA LEU A 714 -34.20 55.49 101.21
C LEU A 714 -35.61 56.09 101.08
N SER A 715 -36.50 55.43 100.33
CA SER A 715 -37.89 55.85 100.11
C SER A 715 -38.75 55.63 101.35
N GLU A 716 -38.55 54.55 102.12
CA GLU A 716 -39.18 54.40 103.43
C GLU A 716 -38.78 55.56 104.35
N LYS A 717 -37.47 55.85 104.43
CA LYS A 717 -36.97 57.01 105.18
C LYS A 717 -37.57 58.33 104.69
N TYR A 718 -37.87 58.46 103.39
CA TYR A 718 -38.53 59.63 102.84
C TYR A 718 -40.04 59.66 103.12
N GLY A 719 -40.74 58.53 103.07
CA GLY A 719 -42.17 58.43 103.41
C GLY A 719 -42.44 58.67 104.90
N ASP A 720 -41.52 58.22 105.76
CA ASP A 720 -41.48 58.59 107.17
C ASP A 720 -41.37 60.11 107.33
N LEU A 721 -40.56 60.76 106.48
CA LEU A 721 -40.39 62.22 106.46
C LEU A 721 -41.62 62.95 105.87
N GLU A 722 -42.25 62.41 104.83
CA GLU A 722 -43.44 62.99 104.17
C GLU A 722 -44.70 62.85 105.01
N SER A 723 -44.91 61.71 105.67
CA SER A 723 -46.04 61.53 106.61
C SER A 723 -45.95 62.50 107.78
N ALA A 724 -44.72 62.72 108.29
CA ALA A 724 -44.45 63.76 109.28
C ALA A 724 -44.74 65.18 108.75
N TYR A 725 -44.70 65.41 107.43
CA TYR A 725 -45.07 66.67 106.79
C TYR A 725 -46.58 66.79 106.50
N ASP A 726 -47.26 65.74 106.07
CA ASP A 726 -48.66 65.76 105.63
C ASP A 726 -49.66 65.79 106.78
N GLU A 727 -49.30 65.18 107.92
CA GLU A 727 -50.00 65.36 109.21
C GLU A 727 -50.02 66.83 109.62
N LEU A 728 -48.99 67.60 109.23
CA LEU A 728 -48.93 69.05 109.41
C LEU A 728 -49.94 69.81 108.52
N ALA A 729 -50.30 69.28 107.33
CA ALA A 729 -51.03 70.02 106.28
C ALA A 729 -52.58 69.86 106.30
N LYS A 730 -53.12 68.72 106.73
CA LYS A 730 -54.56 68.32 106.55
C LYS A 730 -55.60 69.02 107.43
N THR A 731 -55.29 70.13 108.06
CA THR A 731 -56.26 70.91 108.85
C THR A 731 -56.94 72.06 108.07
N THR A 732 -56.90 72.11 106.71
CA THR A 732 -57.21 73.38 105.98
C THR A 732 -58.25 73.49 104.83
N THR A 733 -58.83 72.47 104.16
CA THR A 733 -59.66 72.72 102.92
C THR A 733 -60.40 71.44 102.46
N PRO A 734 -61.69 71.35 102.02
CA PRO A 734 -62.42 72.23 101.07
C PRO A 734 -64.00 72.26 101.13
N ALA A 735 -64.63 73.41 100.83
CA ALA A 735 -66.10 73.55 100.65
C ALA A 735 -66.51 74.18 99.30
N TYR A 736 -65.68 74.08 98.25
CA TYR A 736 -65.70 75.06 97.14
C TYR A 736 -66.36 74.65 95.80
N LEU A 737 -66.92 73.46 95.58
CA LEU A 737 -67.11 72.95 94.20
C LEU A 737 -68.54 72.54 93.76
N THR A 738 -69.59 73.16 94.28
CA THR A 738 -70.99 72.90 93.89
C THR A 738 -71.45 73.57 92.57
N TYR A 739 -70.64 74.42 91.92
CA TYR A 739 -71.18 75.36 90.93
C TYR A 739 -71.05 74.98 89.44
N ALA A 740 -70.18 74.06 89.03
CA ALA A 740 -69.79 74.00 87.61
C ALA A 740 -70.63 73.10 86.69
N PHE A 741 -71.39 72.11 87.19
CA PHE A 741 -71.92 71.04 86.32
C PHE A 741 -73.34 71.26 85.76
N VAL A 742 -74.17 72.12 86.36
CA VAL A 742 -75.57 72.32 85.92
C VAL A 742 -75.68 73.06 84.58
N ALA A 743 -74.62 73.76 84.15
CA ALA A 743 -74.67 74.72 83.06
C ALA A 743 -74.80 74.12 81.64
N THR A 744 -74.39 72.89 81.38
CA THR A 744 -74.16 72.45 79.99
C THR A 744 -75.32 71.69 79.35
N THR A 745 -76.19 71.06 80.14
CA THR A 745 -77.21 70.13 79.62
C THR A 745 -78.52 70.80 79.19
N ILE A 746 -78.88 71.95 79.77
CA ILE A 746 -80.16 72.65 79.50
C ILE A 746 -80.18 73.28 78.10
N ILE A 747 -79.03 73.70 77.57
CA ILE A 747 -78.94 74.50 76.34
C ILE A 747 -79.30 73.69 75.08
N PHE A 748 -79.00 72.39 75.03
CA PHE A 748 -79.26 71.58 73.83
C PHE A 748 -80.72 71.15 73.66
N LEU A 749 -81.49 71.06 74.75
CA LEU A 749 -82.88 70.56 74.71
C LEU A 749 -83.90 71.60 74.20
N LEU A 750 -83.70 72.90 74.46
CA LEU A 750 -84.67 73.92 74.05
C LEU A 750 -84.57 74.33 72.57
N LEU A 751 -83.39 74.20 71.95
CA LEU A 751 -83.23 74.46 70.51
C LEU A 751 -83.98 73.45 69.62
N ALA A 752 -84.21 72.23 70.10
CA ALA A 752 -84.96 71.19 69.38
C ALA A 752 -86.48 71.39 69.44
N VAL A 753 -87.02 72.01 70.51
CA VAL A 753 -88.47 72.11 70.75
C VAL A 753 -89.14 73.22 69.91
N TYR A 754 -88.52 74.38 69.71
CA TYR A 754 -89.22 75.48 69.01
C TYR A 754 -89.13 75.41 67.48
N LEU A 755 -88.13 74.71 66.92
CA LEU A 755 -88.13 74.37 65.48
C LEU A 755 -89.39 73.58 65.08
N ALA A 756 -90.02 72.85 66.01
CA ALA A 756 -91.27 72.14 65.79
C ALA A 756 -92.53 73.05 65.70
N LEU A 757 -92.51 74.27 66.27
CA LEU A 757 -93.66 75.19 66.22
C LEU A 757 -93.65 76.12 65.00
N ARG A 758 -92.52 76.22 64.29
CA ARG A 758 -92.38 76.88 62.97
C ARG A 758 -93.28 76.26 61.86
N LEU A 759 -93.98 75.17 62.12
CA LEU A 759 -94.84 74.50 61.12
C LEU A 759 -96.35 74.83 61.22
N ARG A 760 -96.83 75.59 62.22
CA ARG A 760 -98.29 75.76 62.44
C ARG A 760 -98.97 76.98 61.78
N ALA A 761 -98.23 77.87 61.14
CA ALA A 761 -98.78 79.03 60.41
C ALA A 761 -99.37 78.72 59.00
N LYS A 762 -100.22 77.69 58.80
CA LYS A 762 -100.87 77.48 57.47
C LYS A 762 -102.31 76.95 57.44
N LYS A 763 -103.09 77.09 58.52
CA LYS A 763 -104.58 77.01 58.51
C LYS A 763 -105.23 77.87 59.62
N SER A 764 -104.97 79.18 59.58
CA SER A 764 -105.83 80.35 59.90
C SER A 764 -104.94 81.57 60.05
#